data_AF-A0A815LR72-F1
#
_entry.id   AF-A0A815LR72-F1
#
_cell.length_a   1.000
_cell.length_b   1.000
_cell.length_c   1.000
_cell.angle_alpha   90.00
_cell.angle_beta   90.00
_cell.angle_gamma   90.00
#
_symmetry.space_group_name_H-M   'P 1'
#
loop_
_entity.id
_entity.type
_entity.pdbx_description
1 polymer ?
#
loop_
_entity_poly.entity_id
_entity_poly.type
_entity_poly.pdbx_seq_one_letter_code
_entity_poly.pdbx_strand_id
1 'polypeptide(L)'
;MTRDIVIFIFVILSLAINAVFSAPNIFCRSTITNSNCESELEVFVNRLVSMDTILSYEYSYFPFCKANNELLSFENLGQVLLHDRLYSSPYKFTFLKNEECHHVCTASSVTSNNQTSNMLERLMKGVTLNYQQNWFVDNIPVTLCYHNMDNEEYCSRGFPIGCYVNKNGQSRESCNIRDGKNDTFYIFNHLDFEITYHSGEGETWGVAFDADGGQIISIKVQVNSLNSDSCNRLADPVMFQSTSKDVTIPYTYSVKFVKNNEILWSNRWNYILKSITNSRIQSFSLINSLILILFLSVCIAVILKRILYQEIPHCYQTPDEIYIEKEMRWILIAGETWGAAFGEEGGQIISIKVQVNSLNSDSCDRLAAPVMFQSTSKDVTISYTYSVKFVKNNDILWSNRWNYILKSIPKSRIQWFSLISSLTVILFLSVCIAVTFKRVLHQEIPHFYQSTDETCIKKQMRWILVAGDVFRFPKNTMLLSVLIGNGIQITMMLFITLCFAYLGFLSLEKRGSFMTCLIICYILMNTLSGYTSACLYKLFNGKQQKMNNIMTTLVCPGFIFIILFILNFVLSINNTSIVIPFITFLELFALWFFISIPLVFIGAYFGYKYPIRMLENPTQTNQIQRQVPKKTLFTKPLIGIPIGGIFPFGCIIIQIYFLLSFIWIEQYYNSFSYLFVTYIILIITCSETTILLCYSHLCAEDYNWWWRSFFTSGFTAFYFFIYSICFFMNKLKFIDNISIFMYFGYTLILTLILFLFTGTIGFLACFWFVRRIYSAMKAGLKE
;
A
#
# COMPACT_ATOMS: atom_id res chain seq x y z
N MET A 1 -5.59 -24.19 -24.62
CA MET A 1 -5.82 -23.35 -23.42
C MET A 1 -4.74 -23.57 -22.37
N THR A 2 -4.58 -24.78 -21.81
CA THR A 2 -3.53 -25.09 -20.82
C THR A 2 -2.12 -24.79 -21.31
N ARG A 3 -1.73 -25.28 -22.51
CA ARG A 3 -0.40 -25.01 -23.10
C ARG A 3 -0.13 -23.52 -23.30
N ASP A 4 -1.14 -22.76 -23.69
CA ASP A 4 -1.03 -21.33 -23.98
C ASP A 4 -0.91 -20.51 -22.68
N ILE A 5 -1.64 -20.93 -21.62
CA ILE A 5 -1.48 -20.41 -20.26
C ILE A 5 -0.09 -20.71 -19.70
N VAL A 6 0.46 -21.91 -19.94
CA VAL A 6 1.84 -22.25 -19.52
C VAL A 6 2.88 -21.37 -20.22
N ILE A 7 2.76 -21.16 -21.55
CA ILE A 7 3.65 -20.25 -22.29
C ILE A 7 3.53 -18.80 -21.76
N PHE A 8 2.31 -18.34 -21.52
CA PHE A 8 2.02 -17.00 -20.98
C PHE A 8 2.60 -16.81 -19.56
N ILE A 9 2.44 -17.79 -18.68
CA ILE A 9 3.08 -17.81 -17.35
C ILE A 9 4.60 -17.82 -17.50
N PHE A 10 5.17 -18.62 -18.42
CA PHE A 10 6.61 -18.71 -18.62
C PHE A 10 7.22 -17.39 -19.12
N VAL A 11 6.53 -16.66 -20.00
CA VAL A 11 6.94 -15.32 -20.45
C VAL A 11 6.86 -14.29 -19.32
N ILE A 12 5.80 -14.32 -18.50
CA ILE A 12 5.70 -13.44 -17.32
C ILE A 12 6.80 -13.78 -16.30
N LEU A 13 7.09 -15.07 -16.10
CA LEU A 13 8.12 -15.53 -15.17
C LEU A 13 9.53 -15.17 -15.64
N SER A 14 9.85 -15.28 -16.93
CA SER A 14 11.17 -14.89 -17.45
C SER A 14 11.39 -13.38 -17.39
N LEU A 15 10.35 -12.57 -17.65
CA LEU A 15 10.38 -11.12 -17.42
C LEU A 15 10.57 -10.77 -15.94
N ALA A 16 9.97 -11.54 -15.02
CA ALA A 16 10.15 -11.34 -13.58
C ALA A 16 11.54 -11.77 -13.07
N ILE A 17 12.10 -12.88 -13.56
CA ILE A 17 13.41 -13.40 -13.13
C ILE A 17 14.54 -12.39 -13.39
N ASN A 18 14.51 -11.71 -14.55
CA ASN A 18 15.48 -10.65 -14.86
C ASN A 18 15.35 -9.42 -13.94
N ALA A 19 14.20 -9.23 -13.27
CA ALA A 19 14.06 -8.19 -12.25
C ALA A 19 14.63 -8.61 -10.88
N VAL A 20 14.65 -9.90 -10.53
CA VAL A 20 15.02 -10.34 -9.17
C VAL A 20 16.49 -10.15 -8.84
N PHE A 21 17.41 -10.42 -9.77
CA PHE A 21 18.84 -10.40 -9.49
C PHE A 21 19.48 -9.07 -9.89
N SER A 22 19.94 -8.32 -8.89
CA SER A 22 21.10 -7.42 -9.00
C SER A 22 22.06 -7.82 -7.88
N ALA A 23 23.35 -7.90 -8.18
CA ALA A 23 24.36 -8.07 -7.15
C ALA A 23 24.49 -6.78 -6.32
N PRO A 24 24.92 -6.85 -5.04
CA PRO A 24 25.30 -5.65 -4.30
C PRO A 24 26.53 -5.00 -4.97
N ASN A 25 26.52 -3.67 -5.13
CA ASN A 25 27.72 -2.93 -5.50
C ASN A 25 28.76 -3.06 -4.36
N ILE A 26 30.00 -3.31 -4.73
CA ILE A 26 31.15 -3.36 -3.82
C ILE A 26 31.99 -2.12 -4.13
N PHE A 27 32.35 -1.37 -3.08
CA PHE A 27 33.19 -0.19 -3.18
C PHE A 27 34.58 -0.47 -2.61
N CYS A 28 35.62 0.07 -3.25
CA CYS A 28 37.03 -0.16 -2.91
C CYS A 28 37.82 1.15 -2.90
N ARG A 29 38.90 1.21 -2.09
CA ARG A 29 39.83 2.35 -2.14
C ARG A 29 40.39 2.52 -3.56
N SER A 30 40.52 3.77 -4.01
CA SER A 30 40.98 4.15 -5.37
C SER A 30 42.37 3.64 -5.76
N THR A 31 43.14 3.09 -4.82
CA THR A 31 44.41 2.38 -5.07
C THR A 31 44.23 0.98 -5.66
N ILE A 32 43.02 0.41 -5.65
CA ILE A 32 42.72 -0.96 -6.12
C ILE A 32 41.95 -0.90 -7.45
N THR A 33 42.67 -0.97 -8.56
CA THR A 33 42.09 -0.91 -9.92
C THR A 33 41.68 -2.29 -10.45
N ASN A 34 40.65 -2.89 -9.84
CA ASN A 34 40.06 -4.17 -10.28
C ASN A 34 38.70 -3.93 -10.98
N SER A 35 38.38 -4.73 -12.00
CA SER A 35 37.19 -4.56 -12.87
C SER A 35 35.83 -4.72 -12.19
N ASN A 36 35.80 -5.18 -10.94
CA ASN A 36 34.58 -5.59 -10.22
C ASN A 36 34.32 -4.74 -8.97
N CYS A 37 34.96 -3.56 -8.84
CA CYS A 37 34.79 -2.69 -7.67
C CYS A 37 34.83 -1.21 -8.06
N GLU A 38 33.92 -0.41 -7.50
CA GLU A 38 33.80 1.03 -7.77
C GLU A 38 34.54 1.84 -6.68
N SER A 39 35.21 2.95 -7.06
CA SER A 39 35.98 3.76 -6.09
C SER A 39 35.43 5.18 -5.89
N GLU A 40 34.65 5.69 -6.84
CA GLU A 40 33.79 6.85 -6.67
C GLU A 40 32.36 6.41 -6.35
N LEU A 41 31.74 7.08 -5.38
CA LEU A 41 30.33 6.94 -5.06
C LEU A 41 29.60 8.12 -5.73
N GLU A 42 28.80 7.82 -6.76
CA GLU A 42 27.97 8.84 -7.41
C GLU A 42 26.76 9.23 -6.54
N VAL A 43 26.52 10.53 -6.42
CA VAL A 43 25.42 11.09 -5.63
C VAL A 43 24.33 11.58 -6.56
N PHE A 44 23.17 10.93 -6.50
CA PHE A 44 22.02 11.22 -7.35
C PHE A 44 20.97 12.06 -6.61
N VAL A 45 20.43 13.07 -7.28
CA VAL A 45 19.36 13.94 -6.76
C VAL A 45 18.05 13.71 -7.50
N ASN A 46 16.93 13.79 -6.78
CA ASN A 46 15.59 13.56 -7.29
C ASN A 46 14.73 14.85 -7.18
N ARG A 47 13.46 14.79 -7.59
CA ARG A 47 12.47 15.84 -7.34
C ARG A 47 12.36 16.18 -5.84
N LEU A 48 12.15 17.45 -5.53
CA LEU A 48 11.89 17.94 -4.18
C LEU A 48 10.38 17.83 -3.88
N VAL A 49 10.06 17.29 -2.71
CA VAL A 49 8.69 17.04 -2.22
C VAL A 49 8.40 17.81 -0.93
N SER A 50 7.12 18.02 -0.63
CA SER A 50 6.65 18.64 0.61
C SER A 50 5.53 17.80 1.23
N MET A 51 5.42 17.84 2.56
CA MET A 51 4.30 17.29 3.31
C MET A 51 3.06 18.21 3.29
N ASP A 52 3.26 19.49 2.93
CA ASP A 52 2.26 20.55 2.97
C ASP A 52 1.66 20.85 1.56
N THR A 53 2.21 20.26 0.49
CA THR A 53 1.67 20.33 -0.89
C THR A 53 1.97 19.06 -1.69
N ILE A 54 1.03 18.59 -2.52
CA ILE A 54 1.25 17.49 -3.50
C ILE A 54 2.23 17.88 -4.61
N LEU A 55 2.38 19.17 -4.89
CA LEU A 55 3.27 19.64 -5.94
C LEU A 55 4.73 19.30 -5.58
N SER A 56 5.47 18.79 -6.57
CA SER A 56 6.92 18.61 -6.49
C SER A 56 7.59 19.34 -7.64
N TYR A 57 8.83 19.77 -7.41
CA TYR A 57 9.64 20.49 -8.40
C TYR A 57 10.95 19.72 -8.65
N GLU A 58 11.50 19.84 -9.85
CA GLU A 58 12.80 19.24 -10.16
C GLU A 58 13.91 19.96 -9.38
N TYR A 59 15.01 19.27 -9.08
CA TYR A 59 16.22 19.89 -8.52
C TYR A 59 16.74 21.05 -9.40
N SER A 60 16.48 20.98 -10.72
CA SER A 60 16.78 22.00 -11.72
C SER A 60 16.03 23.34 -11.54
N TYR A 61 14.86 23.35 -10.86
CA TYR A 61 13.95 24.50 -10.70
C TYR A 61 14.47 25.53 -9.69
N PHE A 62 15.23 25.06 -8.71
CA PHE A 62 15.85 25.85 -7.65
C PHE A 62 17.32 26.16 -7.99
N PRO A 63 17.92 27.21 -7.38
CA PRO A 63 19.32 27.59 -7.61
C PRO A 63 20.30 26.76 -6.77
N PHE A 64 20.33 25.45 -7.02
CA PHE A 64 21.35 24.54 -6.52
C PHE A 64 22.48 24.34 -7.56
N CYS A 65 23.66 23.89 -7.11
CA CYS A 65 24.76 23.53 -7.99
C CYS A 65 24.38 22.37 -8.91
N LYS A 66 24.74 22.44 -10.19
CA LYS A 66 24.38 21.45 -11.23
C LYS A 66 25.64 20.80 -11.80
N ALA A 67 25.57 19.50 -12.12
CA ALA A 67 26.62 18.84 -12.88
C ALA A 67 26.55 19.26 -14.37
N ASN A 68 27.69 19.23 -15.06
CA ASN A 68 27.80 19.72 -16.43
C ASN A 68 27.31 18.75 -17.52
N ASN A 69 26.98 17.49 -17.21
CA ASN A 69 26.45 16.58 -18.21
C ASN A 69 25.55 15.45 -17.65
N GLU A 70 24.74 14.93 -18.57
CA GLU A 70 24.03 13.64 -18.57
C GLU A 70 22.96 13.37 -17.47
N LEU A 71 21.72 13.33 -17.95
CA LEU A 71 20.56 12.77 -17.28
C LEU A 71 20.60 11.25 -17.45
N LEU A 72 20.56 10.50 -16.35
CA LEU A 72 20.51 9.04 -16.37
C LEU A 72 19.26 8.57 -17.12
N SER A 73 19.48 7.81 -18.19
CA SER A 73 18.41 7.33 -19.06
C SER A 73 17.46 6.40 -18.30
N PHE A 74 16.15 6.48 -18.62
CA PHE A 74 15.13 5.72 -17.91
C PHE A 74 15.36 4.20 -18.06
N GLU A 75 15.63 3.50 -16.96
CA GLU A 75 15.74 2.03 -16.99
C GLU A 75 14.38 1.38 -17.27
N ASN A 76 13.29 1.98 -16.77
CA ASN A 76 11.96 1.41 -16.91
C ASN A 76 10.81 2.45 -16.89
N LEU A 77 9.73 2.12 -17.61
CA LEU A 77 8.50 2.95 -17.73
C LEU A 77 7.82 3.28 -16.39
N GLY A 78 8.11 2.51 -15.33
CA GLY A 78 7.55 2.71 -13.99
C GLY A 78 8.21 3.88 -13.25
N GLN A 79 9.53 4.06 -13.40
CA GLN A 79 10.25 5.24 -12.92
C GLN A 79 9.70 6.51 -13.57
N VAL A 80 9.47 6.47 -14.90
CA VAL A 80 8.92 7.57 -15.70
C VAL A 80 7.56 8.05 -15.15
N LEU A 81 6.66 7.12 -14.84
CA LEU A 81 5.28 7.40 -14.41
C LEU A 81 5.12 7.65 -12.91
N LEU A 82 6.14 7.34 -12.11
CA LEU A 82 6.27 7.81 -10.72
C LEU A 82 7.03 9.14 -10.61
N HIS A 83 7.52 9.67 -11.74
CA HIS A 83 8.39 10.84 -11.81
C HIS A 83 9.66 10.71 -10.95
N ASP A 84 10.12 9.47 -10.77
CA ASP A 84 11.31 9.11 -10.00
C ASP A 84 12.56 9.27 -10.89
N ARG A 85 12.90 10.55 -11.18
CA ARG A 85 14.01 10.94 -12.07
C ARG A 85 15.25 11.22 -11.25
N LEU A 86 16.31 10.44 -11.48
CA LEU A 86 17.63 10.70 -10.91
C LEU A 86 18.47 11.55 -11.88
N TYR A 87 19.06 12.60 -11.33
CA TYR A 87 20.03 13.46 -12.01
C TYR A 87 21.37 13.28 -11.29
N SER A 88 22.48 13.24 -12.03
CA SER A 88 23.81 13.29 -11.42
C SER A 88 24.02 14.65 -10.75
N SER A 89 24.56 14.65 -9.54
CA SER A 89 24.86 15.87 -8.79
C SER A 89 26.35 16.19 -8.86
N PRO A 90 26.77 17.45 -8.60
CA PRO A 90 28.18 17.80 -8.54
C PRO A 90 28.90 17.28 -7.27
N TYR A 91 28.22 16.55 -6.39
CA TYR A 91 28.82 15.93 -5.20
C TYR A 91 29.37 14.56 -5.59
N LYS A 92 30.67 14.33 -5.35
CA LYS A 92 31.36 13.06 -5.59
C LYS A 92 32.07 12.64 -4.31
N PHE A 93 31.84 11.43 -3.82
CA PHE A 93 32.58 10.90 -2.68
C PHE A 93 33.55 9.81 -3.16
N THR A 94 34.73 9.71 -2.56
CA THR A 94 35.69 8.62 -2.85
C THR A 94 35.78 7.68 -1.66
N PHE A 95 35.73 6.37 -1.91
CA PHE A 95 35.58 5.39 -0.83
C PHE A 95 36.77 5.40 0.14
N LEU A 96 36.47 5.41 1.44
CA LEU A 96 37.42 5.51 2.56
C LEU A 96 38.24 6.81 2.62
N LYS A 97 37.92 7.83 1.82
CA LYS A 97 38.53 9.17 1.93
C LYS A 97 37.59 10.12 2.67
N ASN A 98 37.96 10.49 3.90
CA ASN A 98 37.27 11.57 4.60
C ASN A 98 37.69 12.92 4.01
N GLU A 99 36.73 13.84 3.85
CA GLU A 99 36.97 15.21 3.39
C GLU A 99 36.18 16.18 4.28
N GLU A 100 36.78 17.32 4.63
CA GLU A 100 36.13 18.37 5.44
C GLU A 100 36.14 19.68 4.63
N CYS A 101 34.98 20.36 4.57
CA CYS A 101 34.82 21.63 3.84
C CYS A 101 35.23 21.59 2.35
N HIS A 102 34.75 20.60 1.60
CA HIS A 102 34.88 20.61 0.15
C HIS A 102 33.89 21.62 -0.45
N HIS A 103 34.37 22.62 -1.21
CA HIS A 103 33.55 23.61 -1.89
C HIS A 103 33.07 23.12 -3.27
N VAL A 104 31.76 23.23 -3.52
CA VAL A 104 31.10 22.73 -4.75
C VAL A 104 30.88 23.86 -5.77
N CYS A 105 30.06 24.85 -5.41
CA CYS A 105 29.85 26.04 -6.23
C CYS A 105 29.25 27.19 -5.42
N THR A 106 29.45 28.43 -5.88
CA THR A 106 28.72 29.61 -5.41
C THR A 106 27.52 29.89 -6.32
N ALA A 107 26.31 29.84 -5.77
CA ALA A 107 25.10 30.28 -6.46
C ALA A 107 24.85 31.76 -6.17
N SER A 108 24.83 32.61 -7.19
CA SER A 108 24.58 34.05 -7.06
C SER A 108 23.24 34.45 -7.68
N SER A 109 22.55 35.41 -7.05
CA SER A 109 21.28 35.95 -7.57
C SER A 109 21.44 36.89 -8.77
N VAL A 110 22.67 37.23 -9.16
CA VAL A 110 22.98 38.21 -10.20
C VAL A 110 23.13 37.53 -11.56
N THR A 111 22.05 37.55 -12.35
CA THR A 111 22.14 37.39 -13.82
C THR A 111 21.29 38.46 -14.50
N SER A 112 21.81 39.09 -15.54
CA SER A 112 21.18 40.24 -16.19
C SER A 112 20.21 39.82 -17.29
N ASN A 113 18.92 39.69 -16.98
CA ASN A 113 17.81 39.82 -17.94
C ASN A 113 16.43 39.85 -17.24
N ASN A 114 15.40 40.39 -17.90
CA ASN A 114 14.10 40.78 -17.32
C ASN A 114 13.14 39.61 -16.95
N GLN A 115 13.63 38.55 -16.30
CA GLN A 115 12.82 37.45 -15.72
C GLN A 115 13.13 37.18 -14.23
N THR A 116 13.99 38.00 -13.62
CA THR A 116 14.77 37.65 -12.43
C THR A 116 14.15 37.99 -11.07
N SER A 117 12.94 38.56 -11.02
CA SER A 117 12.19 38.74 -9.76
C SER A 117 11.89 37.43 -9.02
N ASN A 118 11.93 36.30 -9.72
CA ASN A 118 11.35 35.04 -9.27
C ASN A 118 12.27 34.13 -8.43
N MET A 119 13.61 34.32 -8.44
CA MET A 119 14.51 33.26 -7.92
C MET A 119 14.53 33.18 -6.39
N LEU A 120 14.68 34.32 -5.72
CA LEU A 120 14.65 34.40 -4.25
C LEU A 120 13.23 34.13 -3.72
N GLU A 121 12.18 34.54 -4.44
CA GLU A 121 10.79 34.19 -4.12
C GLU A 121 10.54 32.67 -4.16
N ARG A 122 11.07 31.95 -5.17
CA ARG A 122 11.01 30.48 -5.21
C ARG A 122 11.71 29.84 -4.02
N LEU A 123 12.88 30.35 -3.62
CA LEU A 123 13.58 29.87 -2.42
C LEU A 123 12.75 30.10 -1.15
N MET A 124 12.21 31.32 -0.95
CA MET A 124 11.32 31.63 0.17
C MET A 124 10.11 30.70 0.20
N LYS A 125 9.43 30.49 -0.95
CA LYS A 125 8.29 29.56 -1.06
C LYS A 125 8.70 28.10 -0.79
N GLY A 126 9.87 27.68 -1.25
CA GLY A 126 10.42 26.36 -0.98
C GLY A 126 10.68 26.12 0.51
N VAL A 127 11.16 27.14 1.22
CA VAL A 127 11.42 27.08 2.67
C VAL A 127 10.14 27.18 3.50
N THR A 128 9.19 28.07 3.19
CA THR A 128 7.91 28.15 3.95
C THR A 128 7.10 26.86 3.86
N LEU A 129 7.02 26.29 2.66
CA LEU A 129 6.36 25.01 2.38
C LEU A 129 7.24 23.78 2.73
N ASN A 130 8.41 23.98 3.34
CA ASN A 130 9.29 22.90 3.83
C ASN A 130 9.52 21.80 2.77
N TYR A 131 9.95 22.22 1.57
CA TYR A 131 10.40 21.28 0.54
C TYR A 131 11.66 20.56 1.01
N GLN A 132 11.70 19.26 0.79
CA GLN A 132 12.79 18.36 1.15
C GLN A 132 13.49 17.83 -0.09
N GLN A 133 14.82 17.77 -0.04
CA GLN A 133 15.67 17.22 -1.07
C GLN A 133 15.82 15.71 -0.85
N ASN A 134 15.40 14.91 -1.84
CA ASN A 134 15.57 13.46 -1.83
C ASN A 134 16.81 13.07 -2.64
N TRP A 135 17.88 12.71 -1.93
CA TRP A 135 19.17 12.31 -2.50
C TRP A 135 19.40 10.81 -2.30
N PHE A 136 20.18 10.17 -3.18
CA PHE A 136 20.44 8.74 -3.15
C PHE A 136 21.89 8.41 -3.54
N VAL A 137 22.44 7.36 -2.92
CA VAL A 137 23.77 6.77 -3.21
C VAL A 137 23.64 5.26 -3.00
N ASP A 138 24.19 4.42 -3.89
CA ASP A 138 24.03 2.94 -3.84
C ASP A 138 22.57 2.49 -3.60
N ASN A 139 21.63 3.19 -4.27
CA ASN A 139 20.18 3.05 -4.13
C ASN A 139 19.59 3.23 -2.71
N ILE A 140 20.38 3.58 -1.71
CA ILE A 140 19.91 4.00 -0.38
C ILE A 140 19.55 5.49 -0.43
N PRO A 141 18.40 5.93 0.13
CA PRO A 141 18.10 7.34 0.34
C PRO A 141 18.97 7.93 1.46
N VAL A 142 19.51 9.13 1.25
CA VAL A 142 20.12 9.95 2.30
C VAL A 142 19.07 10.29 3.35
N THR A 143 19.44 10.24 4.64
CA THR A 143 18.50 10.44 5.76
C THR A 143 18.96 11.53 6.72
N LEU A 144 18.03 12.40 7.13
CA LEU A 144 18.25 13.37 8.21
C LEU A 144 17.66 12.79 9.50
N CYS A 145 18.51 12.59 10.51
CA CYS A 145 18.11 12.09 11.83
C CYS A 145 18.21 13.20 12.86
N TYR A 146 17.13 13.42 13.63
CA TYR A 146 17.07 14.37 14.74
C TYR A 146 16.38 13.72 15.95
N HIS A 147 16.65 14.23 17.14
CA HIS A 147 16.02 13.75 18.37
C HIS A 147 14.73 14.52 18.62
N ASN A 148 13.64 13.80 18.89
CA ASN A 148 12.34 14.39 19.26
C ASN A 148 12.37 14.88 20.73
N MET A 149 11.34 15.61 21.16
CA MET A 149 11.17 16.08 22.55
C MET A 149 11.21 14.95 23.59
N ASP A 150 10.78 13.74 23.21
CA ASP A 150 10.84 12.51 24.03
C ASP A 150 12.23 11.81 23.98
N ASN A 151 13.23 12.46 23.37
CA ASN A 151 14.60 11.98 23.13
C ASN A 151 14.72 10.71 22.25
N GLU A 152 13.66 10.35 21.51
CA GLU A 152 13.72 9.30 20.48
C GLU A 152 14.35 9.82 19.17
N GLU A 153 15.27 9.06 18.57
CA GLU A 153 15.85 9.37 17.25
C GLU A 153 14.82 9.15 16.13
N TYR A 154 14.40 10.24 15.49
CA TYR A 154 13.54 10.23 14.31
C TYR A 154 14.36 10.55 13.06
N CYS A 155 14.46 9.58 12.14
CA CYS A 155 15.06 9.78 10.82
C CYS A 155 13.98 9.98 9.75
N SER A 156 14.05 11.09 9.03
CA SER A 156 13.35 11.30 7.74
C SER A 156 14.23 10.86 6.58
N ARG A 157 13.60 10.40 5.48
CA ARG A 157 14.28 10.35 4.17
C ARG A 157 14.35 11.77 3.62
N GLY A 158 15.48 12.17 3.05
CA GLY A 158 15.71 13.54 2.60
C GLY A 158 15.81 14.57 3.74
N PHE A 159 16.10 15.81 3.36
CA PHE A 159 16.36 16.94 4.26
C PHE A 159 15.80 18.25 3.69
N PRO A 160 15.35 19.21 4.51
CA PRO A 160 14.75 20.47 4.02
C PRO A 160 15.76 21.36 3.28
N ILE A 161 15.28 22.22 2.35
CA ILE A 161 16.10 23.25 1.70
C ILE A 161 16.71 24.24 2.71
N GLY A 162 15.97 24.52 3.78
CA GLY A 162 16.26 25.59 4.71
C GLY A 162 15.25 25.65 5.85
N CYS A 163 15.27 26.75 6.60
CA CYS A 163 14.35 27.03 7.69
C CYS A 163 13.87 28.48 7.65
N TYR A 164 12.64 28.70 8.13
CA TYR A 164 12.08 30.03 8.36
C TYR A 164 11.74 30.18 9.85
N VAL A 165 12.25 31.24 10.48
CA VAL A 165 11.97 31.59 11.87
C VAL A 165 10.88 32.65 11.89
N ASN A 166 9.70 32.31 12.38
CA ASN A 166 8.56 33.23 12.42
C ASN A 166 8.85 34.48 13.27
N LYS A 167 8.04 35.53 13.10
CA LYS A 167 8.02 36.75 13.94
C LYS A 167 7.95 36.47 15.45
N ASN A 168 7.39 35.33 15.83
CA ASN A 168 7.24 34.86 17.21
C ASN A 168 8.44 34.04 17.73
N GLY A 169 9.55 33.95 17.00
CA GLY A 169 10.72 33.15 17.37
C GLY A 169 10.55 31.63 17.21
N GLN A 170 9.45 31.18 16.60
CA GLN A 170 9.11 29.76 16.45
C GLN A 170 9.53 29.23 15.07
N SER A 171 10.32 28.14 15.07
CA SER A 171 10.72 27.33 13.91
C SER A 171 10.04 25.95 13.91
N ARG A 172 10.31 25.11 12.88
CA ARG A 172 9.94 23.67 12.90
C ARG A 172 11.02 22.87 13.64
N GLU A 173 10.67 21.72 14.23
CA GLU A 173 11.58 20.86 15.02
C GLU A 173 12.88 20.47 14.29
N SER A 174 12.84 20.33 12.96
CA SER A 174 14.01 20.04 12.12
C SER A 174 14.96 21.24 11.88
N CYS A 175 14.80 22.34 12.64
CA CYS A 175 15.56 23.58 12.49
C CYS A 175 16.30 23.94 13.78
N ASN A 176 17.49 23.36 13.94
CA ASN A 176 18.42 23.69 15.02
C ASN A 176 19.39 24.77 14.52
N ILE A 177 18.97 26.04 14.55
CA ILE A 177 19.78 27.19 14.12
C ILE A 177 20.23 27.99 15.34
N ARG A 178 21.54 28.17 15.46
CA ARG A 178 22.18 28.96 16.51
C ARG A 178 21.82 30.44 16.34
N ASP A 179 21.39 31.07 17.43
CA ASP A 179 21.10 32.51 17.53
C ASP A 179 20.15 33.04 16.43
N GLY A 180 19.12 32.25 16.12
CA GLY A 180 18.11 32.53 15.09
C GLY A 180 17.33 33.84 15.33
N LYS A 181 17.28 34.70 14.30
CA LYS A 181 16.64 36.02 14.32
C LYS A 181 15.20 35.92 13.82
N ASN A 182 14.27 36.58 14.48
CA ASN A 182 12.85 36.56 14.09
C ASN A 182 12.64 37.17 12.68
N ASP A 183 11.68 36.63 11.93
CA ASP A 183 11.32 37.07 10.56
C ASP A 183 12.44 36.89 9.52
N THR A 184 13.25 35.83 9.67
CA THR A 184 14.36 35.53 8.75
C THR A 184 14.29 34.12 8.16
N PHE A 185 14.81 34.00 6.94
CA PHE A 185 14.97 32.77 6.20
C PHE A 185 16.44 32.35 6.23
N TYR A 186 16.68 31.05 6.39
CA TYR A 186 17.98 30.42 6.38
C TYR A 186 18.00 29.30 5.34
N ILE A 187 19.10 29.13 4.61
CA ILE A 187 19.30 28.00 3.68
C ILE A 187 20.38 27.07 4.23
N PHE A 188 20.14 25.77 4.12
CA PHE A 188 21.13 24.75 4.43
C PHE A 188 22.04 24.53 3.21
N ASN A 189 23.22 25.14 3.27
CA ASN A 189 24.22 25.15 2.21
C ASN A 189 25.50 24.35 2.55
N HIS A 190 25.64 23.92 3.81
CA HIS A 190 26.67 22.97 4.24
C HIS A 190 26.05 21.64 4.64
N LEU A 191 26.59 20.53 4.13
CA LEU A 191 26.09 19.18 4.37
C LEU A 191 27.20 18.29 4.96
N ASP A 192 27.02 17.85 6.20
CA ASP A 192 27.92 16.92 6.88
C ASP A 192 27.39 15.49 6.71
N PHE A 193 28.05 14.67 5.89
CA PHE A 193 27.66 13.28 5.58
C PHE A 193 28.39 12.26 6.47
N GLU A 194 27.64 11.37 7.11
CA GLU A 194 28.16 10.18 7.78
C GLU A 194 27.73 8.93 7.00
N ILE A 195 28.71 8.28 6.35
CA ILE A 195 28.52 7.09 5.51
C ILE A 195 28.96 5.86 6.31
N THR A 196 28.01 5.00 6.69
CA THR A 196 28.31 3.74 7.37
C THR A 196 28.49 2.61 6.35
N TYR A 197 29.52 1.79 6.53
CA TYR A 197 29.85 0.69 5.62
C TYR A 197 30.17 -0.60 6.37
N HIS A 198 29.84 -1.73 5.73
CA HIS A 198 30.27 -3.06 6.13
C HIS A 198 31.60 -3.34 5.44
N SER A 199 32.64 -3.63 6.20
CA SER A 199 33.98 -3.92 5.66
C SER A 199 34.10 -5.41 5.27
N GLY A 200 34.75 -5.70 4.15
CA GLY A 200 34.96 -7.07 3.65
C GLY A 200 35.93 -7.93 4.48
N GLU A 201 36.61 -7.34 5.46
CA GLU A 201 37.53 -8.02 6.38
C GLU A 201 36.85 -9.21 7.09
N GLY A 202 37.31 -10.42 6.81
CA GLY A 202 36.78 -11.67 7.35
C GLY A 202 35.51 -12.23 6.68
N GLU A 203 34.95 -11.54 5.67
CA GLU A 203 33.72 -11.95 4.97
C GLU A 203 34.03 -12.72 3.66
N THR A 204 33.21 -13.72 3.33
CA THR A 204 33.47 -14.62 2.18
C THR A 204 33.37 -13.95 0.80
N TRP A 205 32.65 -12.84 0.70
CA TRP A 205 32.61 -11.97 -0.49
C TRP A 205 33.70 -10.90 -0.48
N GLY A 206 34.31 -10.63 0.68
CA GLY A 206 35.35 -9.63 0.87
C GLY A 206 36.77 -10.10 0.54
N VAL A 207 37.00 -11.40 0.37
CA VAL A 207 38.32 -12.05 0.21
C VAL A 207 39.23 -11.42 -0.87
N ALA A 208 38.66 -10.75 -1.88
CA ALA A 208 39.43 -10.07 -2.94
C ALA A 208 39.88 -8.62 -2.61
N PHE A 209 39.39 -8.04 -1.50
CA PHE A 209 39.54 -6.62 -1.15
C PHE A 209 39.80 -6.36 0.34
N ASP A 210 39.48 -7.32 1.20
CA ASP A 210 39.69 -7.34 2.65
C ASP A 210 39.21 -6.05 3.35
N ALA A 211 40.03 -5.41 4.18
CA ALA A 211 39.67 -4.17 4.88
C ALA A 211 39.47 -2.95 3.96
N ASP A 212 40.02 -2.97 2.74
CA ASP A 212 39.98 -1.86 1.78
C ASP A 212 38.75 -1.90 0.84
N GLY A 213 37.93 -2.95 0.94
CA GLY A 213 36.63 -3.07 0.28
C GLY A 213 35.45 -3.07 1.26
N GLY A 214 34.27 -2.67 0.79
CA GLY A 214 33.05 -2.71 1.60
C GLY A 214 31.75 -2.44 0.84
N GLN A 215 30.64 -2.60 1.55
CA GLN A 215 29.27 -2.36 1.07
C GLN A 215 28.58 -1.29 1.93
N ILE A 216 27.76 -0.42 1.33
CA ILE A 216 27.16 0.71 2.04
C ILE A 216 25.90 0.28 2.80
N ILE A 217 25.78 0.72 4.05
CA ILE A 217 24.68 0.36 4.97
C ILE A 217 23.71 1.54 5.15
N SER A 218 24.19 2.70 5.58
CA SER A 218 23.35 3.88 5.79
C SER A 218 24.10 5.17 5.54
N ILE A 219 23.39 6.20 5.06
CA ILE A 219 23.93 7.55 4.92
C ILE A 219 23.05 8.50 5.71
N LYS A 220 23.64 9.04 6.79
CA LYS A 220 23.05 10.13 7.56
C LYS A 220 23.64 11.45 7.05
N VAL A 221 22.82 12.50 7.04
CA VAL A 221 23.27 13.88 6.79
C VAL A 221 22.86 14.78 7.95
N GLN A 222 23.77 15.66 8.35
CA GLN A 222 23.46 16.82 9.20
C GLN A 222 23.49 18.08 8.34
N VAL A 223 22.51 18.95 8.52
CA VAL A 223 22.30 20.15 7.69
C VAL A 223 22.72 21.40 8.43
N ASN A 224 23.58 22.20 7.81
CA ASN A 224 24.20 23.39 8.41
C ASN A 224 24.09 24.59 7.46
N SER A 225 24.11 25.80 8.02
CA SER A 225 24.06 27.06 7.27
C SER A 225 25.30 27.89 7.59
N LEU A 226 26.14 28.19 6.59
CA LEU A 226 27.47 28.80 6.78
C LEU A 226 27.74 29.89 5.73
N ASN A 227 28.00 31.12 6.16
CA ASN A 227 28.22 32.27 5.27
C ASN A 227 29.69 32.46 4.83
N SER A 228 30.47 31.38 4.70
CA SER A 228 31.88 31.43 4.27
C SER A 228 32.35 30.13 3.65
N ASP A 229 33.12 30.24 2.57
CA ASP A 229 33.81 29.13 1.88
C ASP A 229 34.82 28.38 2.78
N SER A 230 35.19 28.96 3.93
CA SER A 230 36.06 28.34 4.94
C SER A 230 35.35 27.36 5.89
N CYS A 231 34.03 27.19 5.75
CA CYS A 231 33.14 26.41 6.62
C CYS A 231 33.30 26.64 8.14
N ASN A 232 33.77 27.83 8.54
CA ASN A 232 33.95 28.16 9.95
C ASN A 232 32.59 28.11 10.68
N ARG A 233 32.38 27.09 11.53
CA ARG A 233 31.14 26.86 12.31
C ARG A 233 30.87 27.93 13.39
N LEU A 234 31.71 28.97 13.49
CA LEU A 234 31.49 30.18 14.30
C LEU A 234 31.07 31.41 13.47
N ALA A 235 31.01 31.30 12.14
CA ALA A 235 30.49 32.37 11.28
C ALA A 235 28.95 32.47 11.37
N ASP A 236 28.41 33.66 11.09
CA ASP A 236 26.98 33.85 10.92
C ASP A 236 26.43 32.89 9.83
N PRO A 237 25.22 32.32 10.00
CA PRO A 237 24.57 31.51 8.97
C PRO A 237 24.08 32.35 7.78
N VAL A 238 23.83 31.71 6.62
CA VAL A 238 23.29 32.38 5.43
C VAL A 238 21.82 32.74 5.68
N MET A 239 21.59 33.99 6.06
CA MET A 239 20.28 34.56 6.38
C MET A 239 19.81 35.58 5.34
N PHE A 240 18.50 35.63 5.07
CA PHE A 240 17.88 36.63 4.21
C PHE A 240 16.47 36.98 4.68
N GLN A 241 15.99 38.15 4.25
CA GLN A 241 14.67 38.71 4.57
C GLN A 241 13.90 39.03 3.28
N SER A 242 12.58 39.22 3.39
CA SER A 242 11.70 39.58 2.27
C SER A 242 12.05 40.91 1.56
N THR A 243 12.91 41.73 2.17
CA THR A 243 13.44 43.00 1.65
C THR A 243 14.79 42.86 0.94
N SER A 244 15.46 41.71 1.04
CA SER A 244 16.76 41.46 0.38
C SER A 244 16.60 41.27 -1.13
N LYS A 245 17.58 41.74 -1.90
CA LYS A 245 17.57 41.70 -3.38
C LYS A 245 18.66 40.79 -3.94
N ASP A 246 19.87 40.91 -3.40
CA ASP A 246 21.04 40.16 -3.83
C ASP A 246 21.49 39.24 -2.69
N VAL A 247 21.60 37.94 -2.99
CA VAL A 247 22.13 36.91 -2.08
C VAL A 247 23.07 36.00 -2.86
N THR A 248 24.16 35.59 -2.21
CA THR A 248 25.14 34.61 -2.71
C THR A 248 25.20 33.45 -1.73
N ILE A 249 25.15 32.21 -2.23
CA ILE A 249 25.05 30.99 -1.43
C ILE A 249 26.20 30.05 -1.84
N PRO A 250 27.26 29.91 -1.01
CA PRO A 250 28.32 28.95 -1.25
C PRO A 250 27.88 27.55 -0.81
N TYR A 251 27.85 26.57 -1.70
CA TYR A 251 27.53 25.18 -1.34
C TYR A 251 28.80 24.40 -1.05
N THR A 252 28.82 23.75 0.12
CA THR A 252 29.97 23.02 0.67
C THR A 252 29.53 21.70 1.31
N TYR A 253 30.42 20.75 1.47
CA TYR A 253 30.13 19.50 2.19
C TYR A 253 31.34 18.94 2.95
N SER A 254 31.07 18.01 3.86
CA SER A 254 32.06 17.19 4.55
C SER A 254 31.60 15.73 4.50
N VAL A 255 32.53 14.77 4.45
CA VAL A 255 32.25 13.33 4.40
C VAL A 255 33.10 12.58 5.42
N LYS A 256 32.44 11.73 6.20
CA LYS A 256 33.06 10.83 7.18
C LYS A 256 32.58 9.40 6.96
N PHE A 257 33.52 8.50 6.70
CA PHE A 257 33.25 7.05 6.64
C PHE A 257 33.35 6.40 8.02
N VAL A 258 32.41 5.53 8.36
CA VAL A 258 32.33 4.82 9.65
C VAL A 258 32.12 3.32 9.42
N LYS A 259 33.02 2.48 9.94
CA LYS A 259 32.92 1.02 9.84
C LYS A 259 31.89 0.48 10.83
N ASN A 260 30.94 -0.34 10.37
CA ASN A 260 30.02 -1.06 11.24
C ASN A 260 29.67 -2.44 10.65
N ASN A 261 30.29 -3.50 11.18
CA ASN A 261 30.04 -4.87 10.73
C ASN A 261 28.89 -5.57 11.50
N GLU A 262 28.21 -4.93 12.45
CA GLU A 262 27.05 -5.54 13.15
C GLU A 262 25.80 -5.65 12.25
N ILE A 263 25.68 -4.76 11.26
CA ILE A 263 24.54 -4.69 10.36
C ILE A 263 24.91 -5.38 9.05
N LEU A 264 24.30 -6.55 8.81
CA LEU A 264 24.32 -7.23 7.52
C LEU A 264 23.70 -6.35 6.43
N TRP A 265 24.28 -6.33 5.23
CA TRP A 265 23.79 -5.54 4.09
C TRP A 265 22.30 -5.78 3.78
N SER A 266 21.83 -7.03 3.85
CA SER A 266 20.40 -7.38 3.65
C SER A 266 19.44 -6.73 4.65
N ASN A 267 19.93 -6.21 5.78
CA ASN A 267 19.17 -5.52 6.81
C ASN A 267 19.28 -3.98 6.72
N ARG A 268 19.95 -3.43 5.69
CA ARG A 268 20.30 -1.99 5.59
C ARG A 268 19.09 -1.04 5.64
N TRP A 269 17.91 -1.49 5.24
CA TRP A 269 16.67 -0.69 5.31
C TRP A 269 16.06 -0.55 6.72
N ASN A 270 16.48 -1.34 7.71
CA ASN A 270 15.77 -1.47 8.98
C ASN A 270 15.79 -0.20 9.87
N TYR A 271 16.82 0.65 9.77
CA TYR A 271 16.90 1.86 10.59
C TYR A 271 15.80 2.87 10.22
N ILE A 272 15.54 3.07 8.92
CA ILE A 272 14.47 3.94 8.40
C ILE A 272 13.08 3.38 8.78
N LEU A 273 12.94 2.06 8.87
CA LEU A 273 11.68 1.41 9.24
C LEU A 273 11.33 1.54 10.73
N LYS A 274 12.28 1.94 11.59
CA LYS A 274 12.09 2.04 13.05
C LYS A 274 11.25 3.26 13.47
N SER A 275 11.48 4.43 12.87
CA SER A 275 11.00 5.74 13.35
C SER A 275 9.48 6.02 13.25
N ILE A 276 8.73 5.22 12.48
CA ILE A 276 7.35 5.58 12.07
C ILE A 276 6.26 5.01 13.01
N THR A 277 6.41 5.13 14.33
CA THR A 277 5.47 4.58 15.34
C THR A 277 4.53 5.64 15.92
N ASN A 278 3.31 5.76 15.38
CA ASN A 278 2.33 6.77 15.82
C ASN A 278 1.19 6.14 16.67
N SER A 279 1.05 6.57 17.92
CA SER A 279 0.13 5.97 18.91
C SER A 279 -1.35 6.01 18.52
N ARG A 280 -1.80 7.05 17.81
CA ARG A 280 -3.22 7.27 17.47
C ARG A 280 -3.84 6.18 16.58
N ILE A 281 -3.03 5.32 15.96
CA ILE A 281 -3.52 4.26 15.05
C ILE A 281 -4.26 3.15 15.84
N GLN A 282 -3.87 2.89 17.09
CA GLN A 282 -4.50 1.84 17.92
C GLN A 282 -6.00 2.11 18.14
N SER A 283 -6.36 3.38 18.42
CA SER A 283 -7.75 3.81 18.66
C SER A 283 -8.67 3.50 17.48
N PHE A 284 -8.22 3.70 16.24
CA PHE A 284 -9.01 3.37 15.04
C PHE A 284 -9.27 1.86 14.91
N SER A 285 -8.31 1.01 15.30
CA SER A 285 -8.51 -0.45 15.24
C SER A 285 -9.49 -0.97 16.29
N LEU A 286 -9.52 -0.35 17.48
CA LEU A 286 -10.51 -0.64 18.52
C LEU A 286 -11.91 -0.22 18.07
N ILE A 287 -12.05 0.98 17.48
CA ILE A 287 -13.33 1.46 16.92
C ILE A 287 -13.83 0.53 15.81
N ASN A 288 -12.98 0.08 14.88
CA ASN A 288 -13.40 -0.84 13.82
C ASN A 288 -13.94 -2.16 14.41
N SER A 289 -13.23 -2.75 15.37
CA SER A 289 -13.66 -4.01 15.98
C SER A 289 -14.91 -3.85 16.85
N LEU A 290 -15.10 -2.71 17.52
CA LEU A 290 -16.34 -2.39 18.24
C LEU A 290 -17.54 -2.30 17.28
N ILE A 291 -17.38 -1.60 16.15
CA ILE A 291 -18.42 -1.47 15.12
C ILE A 291 -18.76 -2.84 14.52
N LEU A 292 -17.75 -3.65 14.19
CA LEU A 292 -17.96 -5.00 13.67
C LEU A 292 -18.66 -5.92 14.68
N ILE A 293 -18.29 -5.89 15.96
CA ILE A 293 -18.94 -6.70 17.02
C ILE A 293 -20.38 -6.26 17.26
N LEU A 294 -20.67 -4.95 17.32
CA LEU A 294 -22.03 -4.42 17.43
C LEU A 294 -22.89 -4.78 16.21
N PHE A 295 -22.33 -4.69 15.01
CA PHE A 295 -23.05 -5.01 13.79
C PHE A 295 -23.30 -6.52 13.66
N LEU A 296 -22.29 -7.35 13.94
CA LEU A 296 -22.43 -8.82 13.97
C LEU A 296 -23.43 -9.27 15.02
N SER A 297 -23.44 -8.69 16.22
CA SER A 297 -24.43 -9.05 17.24
C SER A 297 -25.86 -8.65 16.85
N VAL A 298 -26.05 -7.50 16.19
CA VAL A 298 -27.35 -7.12 15.60
C VAL A 298 -27.75 -8.06 14.47
N CYS A 299 -26.84 -8.45 13.59
CA CYS A 299 -27.15 -9.43 12.54
C CYS A 299 -27.47 -10.82 13.11
N ILE A 300 -26.73 -11.29 14.12
CA ILE A 300 -27.02 -12.52 14.85
C ILE A 300 -28.39 -12.43 15.52
N ALA A 301 -28.71 -11.31 16.19
CA ALA A 301 -30.02 -11.10 16.82
C ALA A 301 -31.18 -11.06 15.80
N VAL A 302 -30.97 -10.46 14.62
CA VAL A 302 -31.96 -10.45 13.53
C VAL A 302 -32.12 -11.84 12.90
N ILE A 303 -31.04 -12.60 12.74
CA ILE A 303 -31.07 -13.97 12.22
C ILE A 303 -31.72 -14.92 13.24
N LEU A 304 -31.32 -14.87 14.52
CA LEU A 304 -31.97 -15.60 15.61
C LEU A 304 -33.46 -15.26 15.68
N LYS A 305 -33.83 -13.97 15.65
CA LYS A 305 -35.24 -13.56 15.62
C LYS A 305 -35.97 -14.12 14.39
N ARG A 306 -35.33 -14.17 13.23
CA ARG A 306 -35.92 -14.71 11.99
C ARG A 306 -35.96 -16.24 11.93
N ILE A 307 -35.13 -16.93 12.71
CA ILE A 307 -35.18 -18.39 12.90
C ILE A 307 -36.24 -18.74 13.96
N LEU A 308 -36.28 -18.02 15.09
CA LEU A 308 -37.20 -18.25 16.20
C LEU A 308 -38.66 -17.85 15.90
N TYR A 309 -38.90 -16.85 15.04
CA TYR A 309 -40.24 -16.42 14.62
C TYR A 309 -40.70 -16.96 13.25
N GLN A 310 -40.02 -17.95 12.67
CA GLN A 310 -40.62 -18.76 11.60
C GLN A 310 -41.19 -20.05 12.19
N GLU A 311 -42.42 -19.92 12.71
CA GLU A 311 -43.40 -20.96 13.10
C GLU A 311 -42.85 -22.39 13.25
N ILE A 312 -42.57 -22.81 14.50
CA ILE A 312 -42.45 -24.21 14.91
C ILE A 312 -43.70 -24.62 15.69
N PRO A 313 -44.68 -25.31 15.09
CA PRO A 313 -45.79 -25.91 15.80
C PRO A 313 -45.44 -27.35 16.21
N HIS A 314 -44.71 -27.53 17.31
CA HIS A 314 -44.55 -28.85 17.93
C HIS A 314 -44.74 -28.78 19.45
N CYS A 315 -45.50 -29.75 19.96
CA CYS A 315 -45.96 -29.78 21.34
C CYS A 315 -45.03 -30.59 22.24
N TYR A 316 -44.56 -29.90 23.28
CA TYR A 316 -44.20 -30.42 24.61
C TYR A 316 -43.00 -31.36 24.86
N GLN A 317 -42.26 -30.93 25.89
CA GLN A 317 -41.60 -31.68 26.97
C GLN A 317 -40.25 -32.40 26.73
N THR A 318 -39.22 -31.75 27.27
CA THR A 318 -38.08 -32.36 27.98
C THR A 318 -38.54 -32.87 29.37
N PRO A 319 -37.68 -33.55 30.16
CA PRO A 319 -36.74 -32.81 31.03
C PRO A 319 -35.34 -33.46 31.25
N ASP A 320 -34.42 -32.63 31.77
CA ASP A 320 -33.21 -32.94 32.57
C ASP A 320 -32.07 -33.81 31.95
N GLU A 321 -30.81 -33.79 32.41
CA GLU A 321 -30.14 -33.15 33.57
C GLU A 321 -28.94 -32.24 33.19
N ILE A 322 -28.30 -31.62 34.20
CA ILE A 322 -27.12 -30.73 34.13
C ILE A 322 -26.00 -31.32 35.01
N TYR A 323 -24.71 -31.19 34.65
CA TYR A 323 -23.62 -30.94 35.62
C TYR A 323 -22.34 -30.33 34.98
N ILE A 324 -21.31 -30.05 35.78
CA ILE A 324 -20.38 -28.91 35.65
C ILE A 324 -18.91 -29.33 35.35
N GLU A 325 -18.11 -28.40 34.81
CA GLU A 325 -16.67 -28.50 34.52
C GLU A 325 -15.79 -29.02 35.68
N LYS A 326 -14.67 -29.73 35.36
CA LYS A 326 -13.32 -29.13 35.47
C LYS A 326 -12.13 -29.99 34.96
N GLU A 327 -11.02 -29.25 34.79
CA GLU A 327 -9.59 -29.65 34.77
C GLU A 327 -9.00 -30.46 33.58
N MET A 328 -8.01 -29.85 32.93
CA MET A 328 -6.99 -30.53 32.12
C MET A 328 -5.75 -30.85 32.98
N ARG A 329 -5.09 -31.98 32.71
CA ARG A 329 -3.79 -32.34 33.32
C ARG A 329 -2.62 -32.05 32.39
N TRP A 330 -1.44 -31.89 33.00
CA TRP A 330 -0.15 -31.76 32.34
C TRP A 330 0.32 -33.08 31.72
N ILE A 331 0.99 -33.02 30.57
CA ILE A 331 1.91 -34.06 30.07
C ILE A 331 3.19 -33.38 29.59
N LEU A 332 4.34 -33.89 30.06
CA LEU A 332 5.67 -33.52 29.58
C LEU A 332 5.99 -34.23 28.26
N ILE A 333 6.61 -33.54 27.31
CA ILE A 333 7.30 -34.14 26.18
C ILE A 333 8.71 -33.54 26.15
N ALA A 334 9.73 -34.40 26.03
CA ALA A 334 11.13 -33.99 26.11
C ALA A 334 11.60 -33.30 24.81
N GLY A 335 12.50 -32.33 24.95
CA GLY A 335 13.28 -31.78 23.83
C GLY A 335 14.63 -32.47 23.74
N GLU A 336 15.02 -32.90 22.54
CA GLU A 336 16.26 -33.67 22.32
C GLU A 336 17.54 -32.82 22.32
N THR A 337 18.66 -33.49 22.60
CA THR A 337 19.98 -32.90 22.79
C THR A 337 20.80 -32.84 21.51
N TRP A 338 21.28 -31.66 21.11
CA TRP A 338 22.47 -31.51 20.26
C TRP A 338 23.37 -30.39 20.81
N GLY A 339 24.51 -30.78 21.38
CA GLY A 339 25.46 -29.87 22.06
C GLY A 339 26.82 -30.49 22.38
N ALA A 340 27.18 -31.58 21.72
CA ALA A 340 28.39 -32.37 21.99
C ALA A 340 29.67 -31.70 21.44
N ALA A 341 30.08 -30.57 22.04
CA ALA A 341 31.33 -29.89 21.74
C ALA A 341 31.94 -29.11 22.92
N PHE A 342 31.11 -28.48 23.79
CA PHE A 342 31.60 -27.51 24.79
C PHE A 342 30.98 -27.67 26.21
N GLY A 343 30.47 -28.85 26.56
CA GLY A 343 29.99 -29.17 27.91
C GLY A 343 28.82 -28.30 28.39
N GLU A 344 28.68 -28.15 29.72
CA GLU A 344 27.64 -27.30 30.32
C GLU A 344 28.00 -25.81 30.39
N GLU A 345 29.29 -25.48 30.20
CA GLU A 345 29.84 -24.12 30.37
C GLU A 345 29.72 -23.25 29.10
N GLY A 346 29.55 -23.87 27.92
CA GLY A 346 29.36 -23.18 26.64
C GLY A 346 27.90 -22.83 26.34
N GLY A 347 27.64 -21.59 25.88
CA GLY A 347 26.32 -21.16 25.43
C GLY A 347 26.36 -19.94 24.51
N GLN A 348 25.48 -19.90 23.50
CA GLN A 348 25.36 -18.77 22.58
C GLN A 348 24.42 -17.69 23.13
N ILE A 349 24.76 -16.41 22.96
CA ILE A 349 23.95 -15.29 23.49
C ILE A 349 22.73 -15.06 22.58
N ILE A 350 21.53 -15.35 23.10
CA ILE A 350 20.25 -15.25 22.37
C ILE A 350 19.63 -13.85 22.51
N SER A 351 19.63 -13.26 23.71
CA SER A 351 19.04 -11.92 23.94
C SER A 351 19.73 -11.18 25.07
N ILE A 352 20.04 -9.90 24.86
CA ILE A 352 20.47 -8.98 25.91
C ILE A 352 19.27 -8.10 26.28
N LYS A 353 18.97 -8.01 27.58
CA LYS A 353 17.90 -7.17 28.15
C LYS A 353 18.52 -6.25 29.20
N VAL A 354 18.65 -4.97 28.88
CA VAL A 354 19.10 -3.95 29.82
C VAL A 354 17.89 -3.46 30.62
N GLN A 355 18.01 -3.47 31.95
CA GLN A 355 17.10 -2.76 32.84
C GLN A 355 17.88 -1.57 33.43
N VAL A 356 17.46 -0.36 33.10
CA VAL A 356 18.10 0.87 33.61
C VAL A 356 17.41 1.30 34.90
N ASN A 357 18.19 1.44 35.98
CA ASN A 357 17.75 2.01 37.25
C ASN A 357 18.67 3.20 37.58
N SER A 358 18.13 4.27 38.17
CA SER A 358 18.93 5.29 38.86
C SER A 358 19.12 4.84 40.31
N LEU A 359 20.36 4.79 40.80
CA LEU A 359 20.71 4.28 42.13
C LEU A 359 21.75 5.20 42.79
N ASN A 360 21.48 5.67 44.00
CA ASN A 360 22.40 6.49 44.80
C ASN A 360 23.15 5.62 45.84
N SER A 361 23.82 4.55 45.38
CA SER A 361 24.64 3.64 46.20
C SER A 361 25.61 2.85 45.32
N ASP A 362 26.87 2.71 45.78
CA ASP A 362 27.87 1.86 45.13
C ASP A 362 27.55 0.35 45.22
N SER A 363 26.64 -0.06 46.12
CA SER A 363 26.29 -1.48 46.35
C SER A 363 25.43 -2.12 45.25
N CYS A 364 24.99 -1.36 44.24
CA CYS A 364 24.03 -1.78 43.21
C CYS A 364 22.68 -2.33 43.74
N ASP A 365 22.33 -2.05 45.00
CA ASP A 365 21.08 -2.51 45.62
C ASP A 365 19.84 -1.92 44.94
N ARG A 366 18.90 -2.79 44.54
CA ARG A 366 17.67 -2.43 43.83
C ARG A 366 16.64 -1.64 44.67
N LEU A 367 16.96 -1.36 45.92
CA LEU A 367 16.16 -0.58 46.87
C LEU A 367 16.79 0.80 47.19
N ALA A 368 17.97 1.12 46.62
CA ALA A 368 18.57 2.44 46.79
C ALA A 368 17.70 3.54 46.15
N ALA A 369 17.66 4.71 46.79
CA ALA A 369 16.96 5.87 46.25
C ALA A 369 17.58 6.31 44.91
N PRO A 370 16.79 6.84 43.95
CA PRO A 370 17.33 7.37 42.71
C PRO A 370 18.17 8.63 42.97
N VAL A 371 19.21 8.83 42.16
CA VAL A 371 19.97 10.09 42.14
C VAL A 371 19.05 11.21 41.67
N MET A 372 18.96 12.28 42.45
CA MET A 372 18.23 13.51 42.11
C MET A 372 19.16 14.72 42.25
N PHE A 373 19.11 15.63 41.28
CA PHE A 373 19.87 16.88 41.27
C PHE A 373 18.93 18.06 41.00
N GLN A 374 19.30 19.25 41.48
CA GLN A 374 18.54 20.49 41.30
C GLN A 374 19.25 21.38 40.28
N SER A 375 18.52 22.29 39.62
CA SER A 375 19.06 23.16 38.56
C SER A 375 20.12 24.19 39.02
N THR A 376 20.48 24.19 40.30
CA THR A 376 21.48 25.07 40.92
C THR A 376 22.84 24.39 41.15
N SER A 377 22.95 23.06 41.04
CA SER A 377 24.24 22.36 41.18
C SER A 377 25.10 22.52 39.92
N LYS A 378 26.31 23.07 40.05
CA LYS A 378 27.22 23.31 38.93
C LYS A 378 28.04 22.08 38.52
N ASP A 379 28.50 21.30 39.49
CA ASP A 379 29.28 20.09 39.29
C ASP A 379 28.55 18.90 39.92
N VAL A 380 28.35 17.82 39.15
CA VAL A 380 27.70 16.58 39.60
C VAL A 380 28.45 15.38 39.04
N THR A 381 29.08 14.60 39.92
CA THR A 381 29.77 13.35 39.55
C THR A 381 28.78 12.20 39.51
N ILE A 382 28.59 11.60 38.33
CA ILE A 382 27.69 10.45 38.13
C ILE A 382 28.53 9.17 37.98
N SER A 383 28.38 8.23 38.91
CA SER A 383 29.00 6.91 38.84
C SER A 383 28.17 5.96 37.95
N TYR A 384 28.82 5.38 36.93
CA TYR A 384 28.19 4.39 36.04
C TYR A 384 28.59 2.98 36.46
N THR A 385 27.63 2.24 37.02
CA THR A 385 27.79 0.83 37.39
C THR A 385 26.91 -0.07 36.52
N TYR A 386 27.33 -1.32 36.31
CA TYR A 386 26.54 -2.32 35.59
C TYR A 386 26.55 -3.65 36.34
N SER A 387 25.46 -4.40 36.24
CA SER A 387 25.36 -5.76 36.77
C SER A 387 24.83 -6.70 35.70
N VAL A 388 25.50 -7.84 35.51
CA VAL A 388 25.15 -8.84 34.49
C VAL A 388 24.49 -10.03 35.16
N LYS A 389 23.27 -10.38 34.75
CA LYS A 389 22.61 -11.64 35.14
C LYS A 389 22.38 -12.50 33.91
N PHE A 390 23.15 -13.58 33.80
CA PHE A 390 22.92 -14.62 32.81
C PHE A 390 21.63 -15.39 33.13
N VAL A 391 20.85 -15.70 32.10
CA VAL A 391 19.60 -16.48 32.21
C VAL A 391 19.59 -17.49 31.06
N LYS A 392 19.77 -18.77 31.38
CA LYS A 392 19.73 -19.87 30.40
C LYS A 392 18.29 -20.04 29.90
N ASN A 393 18.11 -20.07 28.58
CA ASN A 393 16.84 -20.38 27.92
C ASN A 393 17.17 -21.25 26.70
N ASN A 394 16.58 -22.44 26.64
CA ASN A 394 16.84 -23.41 25.57
C ASN A 394 15.71 -23.44 24.51
N ASP A 395 14.60 -22.73 24.75
CA ASP A 395 13.39 -22.79 23.91
C ASP A 395 13.54 -21.99 22.61
N ILE A 396 14.54 -21.10 22.54
CA ILE A 396 14.78 -20.19 21.42
C ILE A 396 16.00 -20.66 20.64
N LEU A 397 15.76 -21.33 19.51
CA LEU A 397 16.77 -21.61 18.48
C LEU A 397 17.54 -20.33 18.11
N TRP A 398 18.87 -20.41 18.00
CA TRP A 398 19.74 -19.25 17.77
C TRP A 398 19.38 -18.44 16.51
N SER A 399 18.92 -19.10 15.44
CA SER A 399 18.41 -18.45 14.22
C SER A 399 17.24 -17.48 14.49
N ASN A 400 16.45 -17.76 15.52
CA ASN A 400 15.30 -16.96 15.94
C ASN A 400 15.65 -15.86 16.96
N ARG A 401 16.93 -15.60 17.25
CA ARG A 401 17.38 -14.65 18.29
C ARG A 401 16.81 -13.23 18.14
N TRP A 402 16.59 -12.75 16.92
CA TRP A 402 16.03 -11.42 16.65
C TRP A 402 14.53 -11.28 16.97
N ASN A 403 13.80 -12.38 17.22
CA ASN A 403 12.35 -12.36 17.34
C ASN A 403 11.82 -11.58 18.56
N TYR A 404 12.61 -11.33 19.61
CA TYR A 404 12.16 -10.46 20.72
C TYR A 404 12.13 -8.98 20.32
N ILE A 405 13.06 -8.54 19.47
CA ILE A 405 13.10 -7.19 18.91
C ILE A 405 12.01 -7.03 17.85
N LEU A 406 11.82 -8.02 16.98
CA LEU A 406 10.74 -7.97 15.98
C LEU A 406 9.33 -7.97 16.64
N LYS A 407 9.16 -8.62 17.80
CA LYS A 407 7.91 -8.59 18.60
C LYS A 407 7.68 -7.30 19.39
N SER A 408 8.70 -6.44 19.57
CA SER A 408 8.55 -5.15 20.24
C SER A 408 8.10 -4.02 19.31
N ILE A 409 8.22 -4.18 17.98
CA ILE A 409 7.77 -3.20 16.97
C ILE A 409 6.22 -3.09 16.98
N PRO A 410 5.62 -1.95 17.36
CA PRO A 410 4.16 -1.85 17.55
C PRO A 410 3.29 -2.02 16.30
N LYS A 411 3.87 -1.78 15.10
CA LYS A 411 3.15 -1.68 13.82
C LYS A 411 2.39 -2.96 13.45
N SER A 412 2.99 -4.14 13.71
CA SER A 412 2.44 -5.43 13.29
C SER A 412 1.12 -5.78 13.99
N ARG A 413 1.01 -5.50 15.30
CA ARG A 413 -0.16 -5.88 16.12
C ARG A 413 -1.48 -5.31 15.58
N ILE A 414 -1.44 -4.09 15.05
CA ILE A 414 -2.61 -3.41 14.47
C ILE A 414 -3.06 -4.08 13.17
N GLN A 415 -2.11 -4.45 12.29
CA GLN A 415 -2.41 -5.14 11.04
C GLN A 415 -2.96 -6.55 11.29
N TRP A 416 -2.37 -7.30 12.24
CA TRP A 416 -2.88 -8.61 12.65
C TRP A 416 -4.28 -8.54 13.28
N PHE A 417 -4.56 -7.56 14.13
CA PHE A 417 -5.90 -7.36 14.70
C PHE A 417 -6.95 -7.07 13.62
N SER A 418 -6.60 -6.26 12.60
CA SER A 418 -7.47 -6.02 11.44
C SER A 418 -7.73 -7.27 10.60
N LEU A 419 -6.74 -8.16 10.46
CA LEU A 419 -6.90 -9.43 9.76
C LEU A 419 -7.83 -10.38 10.54
N ILE A 420 -7.66 -10.50 11.85
CA ILE A 420 -8.52 -11.34 12.69
C ILE A 420 -9.97 -10.85 12.65
N SER A 421 -10.21 -9.55 12.79
CA SER A 421 -11.57 -8.96 12.76
C SER A 421 -12.25 -9.02 11.37
N SER A 422 -11.51 -9.16 10.27
CA SER A 422 -12.09 -9.38 8.94
C SER A 422 -12.29 -10.86 8.61
N LEU A 423 -11.46 -11.76 9.15
CA LEU A 423 -11.68 -13.20 9.09
C LEU A 423 -12.94 -13.63 9.87
N THR A 424 -13.24 -13.03 11.02
CA THR A 424 -14.52 -13.33 11.73
C THR A 424 -15.75 -12.86 10.96
N VAL A 425 -15.67 -11.78 10.17
CA VAL A 425 -16.75 -11.37 9.27
C VAL A 425 -16.97 -12.40 8.15
N ILE A 426 -15.90 -12.92 7.54
CA ILE A 426 -16.00 -14.02 6.54
C ILE A 426 -16.60 -15.27 7.17
N LEU A 427 -16.13 -15.69 8.34
CA LEU A 427 -16.68 -16.87 9.03
C LEU A 427 -18.18 -16.72 9.32
N PHE A 428 -18.65 -15.52 9.66
CA PHE A 428 -20.08 -15.25 9.85
C PHE A 428 -20.86 -15.27 8.52
N LEU A 429 -20.35 -14.61 7.47
CA LEU A 429 -21.02 -14.53 6.17
C LEU A 429 -21.08 -15.90 5.47
N SER A 430 -19.99 -16.65 5.46
CA SER A 430 -19.94 -18.03 4.94
C SER A 430 -20.91 -18.96 5.66
N VAL A 431 -21.06 -18.87 6.99
CA VAL A 431 -22.08 -19.62 7.74
C VAL A 431 -23.50 -19.22 7.31
N CYS A 432 -23.78 -17.93 7.14
CA CYS A 432 -25.09 -17.46 6.63
C CYS A 432 -25.40 -18.03 5.24
N ILE A 433 -24.40 -18.13 4.36
CA ILE A 433 -24.52 -18.69 3.01
C ILE A 433 -24.68 -20.21 3.06
N ALA A 434 -23.94 -20.91 3.92
CA ALA A 434 -24.05 -22.35 4.10
C ALA A 434 -25.45 -22.75 4.63
N VAL A 435 -25.99 -22.00 5.60
CA VAL A 435 -27.38 -22.17 6.06
C VAL A 435 -28.38 -21.90 4.94
N THR A 436 -28.17 -20.85 4.15
CA THR A 436 -29.02 -20.52 2.98
C THR A 436 -29.00 -21.64 1.94
N PHE A 437 -27.83 -22.14 1.56
CA PHE A 437 -27.68 -23.26 0.62
C PHE A 437 -28.27 -24.56 1.17
N LYS A 438 -28.03 -24.90 2.45
CA LYS A 438 -28.59 -26.11 3.07
C LYS A 438 -30.12 -26.06 3.10
N ARG A 439 -30.70 -24.91 3.45
CA ARG A 439 -32.14 -24.67 3.41
C ARG A 439 -32.70 -24.81 2.00
N VAL A 440 -32.10 -24.16 1.00
CA VAL A 440 -32.54 -24.27 -0.41
C VAL A 440 -32.45 -25.70 -0.93
N LEU A 441 -31.30 -26.38 -0.76
CA LEU A 441 -31.02 -27.68 -1.38
C LEU A 441 -31.68 -28.88 -0.66
N HIS A 442 -31.75 -28.88 0.67
CA HIS A 442 -32.21 -30.03 1.45
C HIS A 442 -33.59 -29.85 2.10
N GLN A 443 -34.15 -28.65 2.14
CA GLN A 443 -35.47 -28.39 2.72
C GLN A 443 -36.44 -27.87 1.66
N GLU A 444 -36.13 -26.75 1.00
CA GLU A 444 -37.06 -26.10 0.07
C GLU A 444 -37.24 -26.89 -1.23
N ILE A 445 -36.15 -27.33 -1.88
CA ILE A 445 -36.24 -28.09 -3.14
C ILE A 445 -36.96 -29.46 -2.99
N PRO A 446 -36.65 -30.33 -2.00
CA PRO A 446 -37.38 -31.59 -1.83
C PRO A 446 -38.85 -31.41 -1.46
N HIS A 447 -39.15 -30.47 -0.56
CA HIS A 447 -40.52 -30.17 -0.15
C HIS A 447 -41.35 -29.62 -1.33
N PHE A 448 -40.75 -28.85 -2.24
CA PHE A 448 -41.44 -28.35 -3.43
C PHE A 448 -42.03 -29.47 -4.31
N TYR A 449 -41.32 -30.60 -4.46
CA TYR A 449 -41.82 -31.75 -5.23
C TYR A 449 -42.83 -32.61 -4.46
N GLN A 450 -42.75 -32.64 -3.12
CA GLN A 450 -43.64 -33.47 -2.29
C GLN A 450 -44.96 -32.78 -1.93
N SER A 451 -45.02 -31.44 -1.94
CA SER A 451 -46.25 -30.70 -1.64
C SER A 451 -47.20 -30.65 -2.83
N THR A 452 -48.41 -31.20 -2.70
CA THR A 452 -49.49 -31.08 -3.70
C THR A 452 -50.26 -29.76 -3.62
N ASP A 453 -50.17 -29.05 -2.48
CA ASP A 453 -50.97 -27.85 -2.23
C ASP A 453 -50.37 -26.58 -2.86
N GLU A 454 -50.92 -26.16 -3.99
CA GLU A 454 -50.53 -24.91 -4.67
C GLU A 454 -50.50 -23.69 -3.73
N THR A 455 -51.43 -23.61 -2.78
CA THR A 455 -51.57 -22.51 -1.84
C THR A 455 -50.42 -22.44 -0.84
N CYS A 456 -49.88 -23.60 -0.43
CA CYS A 456 -48.71 -23.69 0.43
C CYS A 456 -47.44 -23.31 -0.34
N ILE A 457 -47.25 -23.87 -1.54
CA ILE A 457 -46.14 -23.55 -2.46
C ILE A 457 -46.07 -22.04 -2.73
N LYS A 458 -47.19 -21.44 -3.13
CA LYS A 458 -47.31 -19.99 -3.42
C LYS A 458 -47.00 -19.11 -2.20
N LYS A 459 -47.22 -19.60 -0.98
CA LYS A 459 -47.02 -18.85 0.27
C LYS A 459 -45.58 -18.93 0.79
N GLN A 460 -44.93 -20.10 0.71
CA GLN A 460 -43.58 -20.33 1.24
C GLN A 460 -42.44 -20.04 0.24
N MET A 461 -42.54 -20.44 -1.04
CA MET A 461 -41.37 -20.54 -1.93
C MET A 461 -41.35 -19.50 -3.07
N ARG A 462 -41.47 -18.22 -2.71
CA ARG A 462 -41.62 -17.11 -3.67
C ARG A 462 -40.50 -16.96 -4.70
N TRP A 463 -39.28 -17.40 -4.39
CA TRP A 463 -38.16 -17.30 -5.34
C TRP A 463 -38.32 -18.28 -6.53
N ILE A 464 -38.95 -19.44 -6.31
CA ILE A 464 -39.23 -20.43 -7.37
C ILE A 464 -40.20 -19.85 -8.41
N LEU A 465 -41.17 -19.03 -7.97
CA LEU A 465 -42.17 -18.36 -8.82
C LEU A 465 -41.56 -17.38 -9.85
N VAL A 466 -40.27 -17.10 -9.76
CA VAL A 466 -39.51 -16.18 -10.64
C VAL A 466 -38.67 -16.94 -11.68
N ALA A 467 -38.61 -18.28 -11.63
CA ALA A 467 -37.73 -19.10 -12.46
C ALA A 467 -37.83 -18.84 -13.98
N GLY A 468 -39.02 -18.45 -14.47
CA GLY A 468 -39.29 -18.09 -15.87
C GLY A 468 -38.94 -16.65 -16.27
N ASP A 469 -38.45 -15.79 -15.37
CA ASP A 469 -38.05 -14.40 -15.67
C ASP A 469 -36.60 -14.07 -15.25
N VAL A 470 -35.98 -14.87 -14.37
CA VAL A 470 -34.63 -14.60 -13.78
C VAL A 470 -33.51 -14.41 -14.81
N PHE A 471 -33.56 -15.11 -15.94
CA PHE A 471 -32.53 -15.03 -16.99
C PHE A 471 -32.85 -14.03 -18.11
N ARG A 472 -33.92 -13.23 -17.96
CA ARG A 472 -34.30 -12.20 -18.93
C ARG A 472 -33.23 -11.12 -19.02
N PHE A 473 -32.88 -10.71 -20.23
CA PHE A 473 -31.70 -9.88 -20.48
C PHE A 473 -31.77 -8.50 -19.77
N PRO A 474 -30.65 -8.01 -19.21
CA PRO A 474 -30.62 -6.71 -18.57
C PRO A 474 -30.78 -5.56 -19.56
N LYS A 475 -31.30 -4.42 -19.09
CA LYS A 475 -31.24 -3.16 -19.87
C LYS A 475 -29.77 -2.83 -20.16
N ASN A 476 -29.47 -2.28 -21.33
CA ASN A 476 -28.11 -1.90 -21.76
C ASN A 476 -27.07 -3.04 -21.64
N THR A 477 -27.41 -4.23 -22.14
CA THR A 477 -26.58 -5.46 -22.13
C THR A 477 -25.11 -5.21 -22.48
N MET A 478 -24.86 -4.39 -23.51
CA MET A 478 -23.55 -4.03 -24.03
C MET A 478 -22.67 -3.27 -23.03
N LEU A 479 -23.24 -2.33 -22.27
CA LEU A 479 -22.47 -1.57 -21.27
C LEU A 479 -22.06 -2.51 -20.12
N LEU A 480 -22.95 -3.44 -19.75
CA LEU A 480 -22.68 -4.41 -18.71
C LEU A 480 -21.55 -5.39 -19.10
N SER A 481 -21.55 -5.94 -20.33
CA SER A 481 -20.44 -6.80 -20.81
C SER A 481 -19.10 -6.05 -20.88
N VAL A 482 -19.12 -4.79 -21.33
CA VAL A 482 -17.94 -3.90 -21.39
C VAL A 482 -17.35 -3.63 -20.00
N LEU A 483 -18.19 -3.23 -19.03
CA LEU A 483 -17.75 -2.99 -17.65
C LEU A 483 -17.21 -4.27 -17.00
N ILE A 484 -17.82 -5.42 -17.29
CA ILE A 484 -17.41 -6.69 -16.70
C ILE A 484 -16.06 -7.18 -17.25
N GLY A 485 -15.80 -7.03 -18.56
CA GLY A 485 -14.48 -7.34 -19.11
C GLY A 485 -13.37 -6.51 -18.45
N ASN A 486 -13.58 -5.18 -18.34
CA ASN A 486 -12.62 -4.26 -17.73
C ASN A 486 -12.38 -4.53 -16.24
N GLY A 487 -13.42 -4.80 -15.45
CA GLY A 487 -13.22 -5.15 -14.05
C GLY A 487 -12.50 -6.48 -13.86
N ILE A 488 -12.74 -7.49 -14.71
CA ILE A 488 -12.00 -8.77 -14.66
C ILE A 488 -10.51 -8.56 -15.02
N GLN A 489 -10.22 -7.70 -15.99
CA GLN A 489 -8.85 -7.31 -16.34
C GLN A 489 -8.11 -6.69 -15.14
N ILE A 490 -8.76 -5.76 -14.42
CA ILE A 490 -8.23 -5.14 -13.21
C ILE A 490 -8.05 -6.17 -12.08
N THR A 491 -9.03 -7.05 -11.84
CA THR A 491 -8.95 -8.11 -10.83
C THR A 491 -7.76 -9.05 -11.10
N MET A 492 -7.61 -9.55 -12.33
CA MET A 492 -6.53 -10.48 -12.65
C MET A 492 -5.15 -9.80 -12.62
N MET A 493 -5.06 -8.53 -13.03
CA MET A 493 -3.84 -7.72 -12.88
C MET A 493 -3.44 -7.59 -11.40
N LEU A 494 -4.37 -7.15 -10.54
CA LEU A 494 -4.11 -6.97 -9.09
C LEU A 494 -3.73 -8.29 -8.41
N PHE A 495 -4.40 -9.39 -8.74
CA PHE A 495 -4.06 -10.71 -8.19
C PHE A 495 -2.63 -11.12 -8.53
N ILE A 496 -2.21 -10.98 -9.79
CA ILE A 496 -0.88 -11.41 -10.26
C ILE A 496 0.22 -10.54 -9.66
N THR A 497 0.08 -9.21 -9.65
CA THR A 497 1.13 -8.33 -9.11
C THR A 497 1.24 -8.38 -7.60
N LEU A 498 0.12 -8.50 -6.86
CA LEU A 498 0.17 -8.71 -5.41
C LEU A 498 0.69 -10.10 -5.05
N CYS A 499 0.50 -11.12 -5.90
CA CYS A 499 1.11 -12.44 -5.72
C CYS A 499 2.65 -12.39 -5.88
N PHE A 500 3.16 -11.73 -6.93
CA PHE A 500 4.61 -11.54 -7.09
C PHE A 500 5.24 -10.67 -6.00
N ALA A 501 4.50 -9.68 -5.47
CA ALA A 501 4.92 -8.91 -4.30
C ALA A 501 4.88 -9.74 -3.00
N TYR A 502 3.90 -10.64 -2.84
CA TYR A 502 3.83 -11.58 -1.70
C TYR A 502 5.00 -12.57 -1.70
N LEU A 503 5.39 -13.08 -2.89
CA LEU A 503 6.51 -14.01 -3.08
C LEU A 503 7.90 -13.34 -3.00
N GLY A 504 7.96 -12.02 -2.85
CA GLY A 504 9.22 -11.27 -2.72
C GLY A 504 9.97 -11.01 -4.04
N PHE A 505 9.42 -11.43 -5.20
CA PHE A 505 10.06 -11.19 -6.50
C PHE A 505 10.06 -9.70 -6.91
N LEU A 506 9.14 -8.90 -6.36
CA LEU A 506 9.12 -7.45 -6.52
C LEU A 506 9.78 -6.79 -5.30
N SER A 507 11.11 -6.79 -5.27
CA SER A 507 11.88 -6.11 -4.21
C SER A 507 11.70 -4.59 -4.28
N LEU A 508 11.62 -3.95 -3.12
CA LEU A 508 11.54 -2.48 -2.99
C LEU A 508 12.79 -1.75 -3.49
N GLU A 509 13.87 -2.49 -3.77
CA GLU A 509 15.19 -1.98 -4.12
C GLU A 509 15.29 -1.57 -5.59
N LYS A 510 14.45 -2.13 -6.47
CA LYS A 510 14.38 -1.74 -7.89
C LYS A 510 13.22 -0.78 -8.14
N ARG A 511 13.57 0.51 -8.23
CA ARG A 511 12.64 1.62 -8.44
C ARG A 511 11.77 1.42 -9.69
N GLY A 512 10.49 1.76 -9.59
CA GLY A 512 9.53 1.61 -10.68
C GLY A 512 9.10 0.17 -11.02
N SER A 513 9.82 -0.87 -10.57
CA SER A 513 9.58 -2.28 -10.93
C SER A 513 8.14 -2.76 -10.62
N PHE A 514 7.58 -2.35 -9.49
CA PHE A 514 6.18 -2.65 -9.14
C PHE A 514 5.18 -2.02 -10.15
N MET A 515 5.47 -0.81 -10.64
CA MET A 515 4.61 -0.09 -11.59
C MET A 515 4.76 -0.63 -13.02
N THR A 516 5.97 -1.01 -13.47
CA THR A 516 6.10 -1.73 -14.76
C THR A 516 5.44 -3.10 -14.71
N CYS A 517 5.56 -3.84 -13.60
CA CYS A 517 4.87 -5.11 -13.43
C CYS A 517 3.34 -4.94 -13.54
N LEU A 518 2.77 -3.91 -12.91
CA LEU A 518 1.35 -3.53 -13.07
C LEU A 518 0.97 -3.24 -14.52
N ILE A 519 1.73 -2.40 -15.22
CA ILE A 519 1.45 -2.01 -16.61
C ILE A 519 1.54 -3.23 -17.55
N ILE A 520 2.60 -4.03 -17.44
CA ILE A 520 2.80 -5.24 -18.26
C ILE A 520 1.67 -6.25 -18.00
N CYS A 521 1.32 -6.51 -16.74
CA CYS A 521 0.20 -7.37 -16.39
C CYS A 521 -1.13 -6.83 -16.95
N TYR A 522 -1.40 -5.53 -16.83
CA TYR A 522 -2.61 -4.89 -17.34
C TYR A 522 -2.79 -5.08 -18.85
N ILE A 523 -1.70 -4.91 -19.62
CA ILE A 523 -1.69 -5.10 -21.07
C ILE A 523 -2.01 -6.56 -21.41
N LEU A 524 -1.35 -7.51 -20.75
CA LEU A 524 -1.53 -8.93 -21.00
C LEU A 524 -2.95 -9.42 -20.64
N MET A 525 -3.56 -8.86 -19.59
CA MET A 525 -4.95 -9.17 -19.18
C MET A 525 -6.04 -8.63 -20.13
N ASN A 526 -5.71 -7.80 -21.14
CA ASN A 526 -6.67 -7.40 -22.20
C ASN A 526 -7.32 -8.61 -22.89
N THR A 527 -6.59 -9.72 -23.00
CA THR A 527 -7.08 -10.98 -23.57
C THR A 527 -8.27 -11.56 -22.78
N LEU A 528 -8.21 -11.52 -21.44
CA LEU A 528 -9.30 -11.94 -20.56
C LEU A 528 -10.47 -10.93 -20.59
N SER A 529 -10.18 -9.64 -20.72
CA SER A 529 -11.16 -8.56 -20.92
C SER A 529 -12.05 -8.83 -22.15
N GLY A 530 -11.41 -9.05 -23.30
CA GLY A 530 -12.09 -9.37 -24.55
C GLY A 530 -12.85 -10.70 -24.52
N TYR A 531 -12.25 -11.75 -23.95
CA TYR A 531 -12.89 -13.07 -23.83
C TYR A 531 -14.18 -13.01 -23.01
N THR A 532 -14.13 -12.40 -21.83
CA THR A 532 -15.27 -12.36 -20.89
C THR A 532 -16.38 -11.42 -21.36
N SER A 533 -16.02 -10.25 -21.89
CA SER A 533 -16.97 -9.33 -22.54
C SER A 533 -17.68 -10.00 -23.73
N ALA A 534 -16.95 -10.68 -24.62
CA ALA A 534 -17.54 -11.39 -25.76
C ALA A 534 -18.46 -12.54 -25.33
N CYS A 535 -18.06 -13.35 -24.35
CA CYS A 535 -18.89 -14.43 -23.79
C CYS A 535 -20.21 -13.91 -23.20
N LEU A 536 -20.17 -12.83 -22.42
CA LEU A 536 -21.39 -12.22 -21.83
C LEU A 536 -22.25 -11.53 -22.90
N TYR A 537 -21.66 -10.81 -23.85
CA TYR A 537 -22.42 -10.19 -24.93
C TYR A 537 -23.10 -11.23 -25.84
N LYS A 538 -22.44 -12.38 -26.06
CA LYS A 538 -23.01 -13.54 -26.75
C LYS A 538 -24.15 -14.20 -25.96
N LEU A 539 -23.99 -14.32 -24.63
CA LEU A 539 -25.06 -14.82 -23.73
C LEU A 539 -26.31 -13.94 -23.80
N PHE A 540 -26.14 -12.62 -23.89
CA PHE A 540 -27.22 -11.65 -24.04
C PHE A 540 -27.80 -11.55 -25.47
N ASN A 541 -27.50 -12.52 -26.35
CA ASN A 541 -27.92 -12.56 -27.76
C ASN A 541 -27.55 -11.28 -28.55
N GLY A 542 -26.41 -10.67 -28.21
CA GLY A 542 -25.94 -9.41 -28.76
C GLY A 542 -25.45 -9.51 -30.21
N LYS A 543 -26.08 -8.77 -31.12
CA LYS A 543 -25.76 -8.79 -32.56
C LYS A 543 -24.54 -7.94 -32.95
N GLN A 544 -24.23 -6.86 -32.23
CA GLN A 544 -23.21 -5.88 -32.63
C GLN A 544 -21.80 -6.21 -32.08
N GLN A 545 -21.30 -7.40 -32.39
CA GLN A 545 -20.06 -7.95 -31.83
C GLN A 545 -18.83 -7.02 -31.97
N LYS A 546 -18.62 -6.43 -33.16
CA LYS A 546 -17.52 -5.47 -33.42
C LYS A 546 -17.57 -4.27 -32.47
N MET A 547 -18.76 -3.74 -32.24
CA MET A 547 -19.01 -2.54 -31.43
C MET A 547 -18.79 -2.85 -29.93
N ASN A 548 -19.17 -4.05 -29.46
CA ASN A 548 -18.87 -4.50 -28.10
C ASN A 548 -17.35 -4.59 -27.85
N ASN A 549 -16.59 -5.12 -28.79
CA ASN A 549 -15.13 -5.21 -28.67
C ASN A 549 -14.48 -3.81 -28.59
N ILE A 550 -14.88 -2.89 -29.47
CA ILE A 550 -14.37 -1.50 -29.50
C ILE A 550 -14.67 -0.78 -28.18
N MET A 551 -15.92 -0.87 -27.67
CA MET A 551 -16.27 -0.27 -26.38
C MET A 551 -15.54 -0.95 -25.20
N THR A 552 -15.22 -2.24 -25.30
CA THR A 552 -14.44 -2.94 -24.26
C THR A 552 -13.05 -2.32 -24.10
N THR A 553 -12.35 -1.98 -25.19
CA THR A 553 -11.03 -1.35 -25.10
C THR A 553 -11.06 0.15 -24.86
N LEU A 554 -12.12 0.86 -25.28
CA LEU A 554 -12.15 2.33 -25.24
C LEU A 554 -12.78 2.93 -23.98
N VAL A 555 -13.86 2.35 -23.43
CA VAL A 555 -14.71 3.06 -22.45
C VAL A 555 -13.99 3.33 -21.12
N CYS A 556 -13.47 2.30 -20.45
CA CYS A 556 -12.84 2.48 -19.14
C CYS A 556 -11.44 3.12 -19.24
N PRO A 557 -10.54 2.69 -20.14
CA PRO A 557 -9.22 3.31 -20.27
C PRO A 557 -9.32 4.76 -20.78
N GLY A 558 -10.22 5.05 -21.72
CA GLY A 558 -10.43 6.40 -22.24
C GLY A 558 -10.97 7.36 -21.20
N PHE A 559 -11.88 6.92 -20.32
CA PHE A 559 -12.37 7.76 -19.22
C PHE A 559 -11.27 8.10 -18.20
N ILE A 560 -10.42 7.13 -17.84
CA ILE A 560 -9.25 7.36 -16.99
C ILE A 560 -8.25 8.29 -17.68
N PHE A 561 -8.00 8.10 -18.99
CA PHE A 561 -7.10 8.96 -19.78
C PHE A 561 -7.57 10.42 -19.83
N ILE A 562 -8.88 10.67 -19.98
CA ILE A 562 -9.45 12.03 -19.95
C ILE A 562 -9.19 12.70 -18.59
N ILE A 563 -9.38 11.99 -17.47
CA ILE A 563 -9.11 12.52 -16.13
C ILE A 563 -7.61 12.81 -15.96
N LEU A 564 -6.74 11.88 -16.35
CA LEU A 564 -5.28 12.06 -16.32
C LEU A 564 -4.80 13.24 -17.19
N PHE A 565 -5.41 13.45 -18.36
CA PHE A 565 -5.10 14.57 -19.25
C PHE A 565 -5.47 15.92 -18.61
N ILE A 566 -6.66 16.02 -18.00
CA ILE A 566 -7.10 17.23 -17.27
C ILE A 566 -6.15 17.52 -16.09
N LEU A 567 -5.79 16.49 -15.31
CA LEU A 567 -4.87 16.63 -14.17
C LEU A 567 -3.46 17.05 -14.63
N ASN A 568 -2.95 16.47 -15.71
CA ASN A 568 -1.64 16.84 -16.27
C ASN A 568 -1.64 18.26 -16.84
N PHE A 569 -2.70 18.69 -17.51
CA PHE A 569 -2.82 20.07 -18.01
C PHE A 569 -2.70 21.10 -16.87
N VAL A 570 -3.32 20.83 -15.72
CA VAL A 570 -3.17 21.66 -14.51
C VAL A 570 -1.74 21.61 -13.94
N LEU A 571 -1.09 20.44 -13.90
CA LEU A 571 0.31 20.30 -13.48
C LEU A 571 1.30 21.05 -14.40
N SER A 572 0.98 21.10 -15.71
CA SER A 572 1.79 21.73 -16.76
C SER A 572 1.78 23.26 -16.65
N ILE A 573 0.59 23.87 -16.46
CA ILE A 573 0.46 25.31 -16.20
C ILE A 573 1.30 25.76 -14.99
N ASN A 574 1.47 24.87 -13.99
CA ASN A 574 2.20 25.16 -12.76
C ASN A 574 3.69 24.81 -12.78
N ASN A 575 4.24 24.40 -13.94
CA ASN A 575 5.66 24.05 -14.13
C ASN A 575 6.19 23.03 -13.09
N THR A 576 5.42 21.98 -12.82
CA THR A 576 5.75 20.96 -11.79
C THR A 576 6.50 19.76 -12.38
N SER A 577 7.26 19.03 -11.55
CA SER A 577 7.97 17.81 -11.99
C SER A 577 7.07 16.61 -12.26
N ILE A 578 5.82 16.65 -11.77
CA ILE A 578 4.78 15.61 -11.95
C ILE A 578 4.14 15.68 -13.36
N VAL A 579 4.60 16.60 -14.22
CA VAL A 579 4.21 16.62 -15.63
C VAL A 579 4.77 15.39 -16.32
N ILE A 580 3.90 14.43 -16.62
CA ILE A 580 4.12 13.35 -17.59
C ILE A 580 4.40 14.03 -18.94
N PRO A 581 5.62 13.91 -19.52
CA PRO A 581 5.99 14.65 -20.72
C PRO A 581 5.31 14.09 -21.97
N PHE A 582 5.14 14.93 -23.00
CA PHE A 582 4.38 14.61 -24.21
C PHE A 582 4.78 13.29 -24.90
N ILE A 583 6.09 12.98 -24.95
CA ILE A 583 6.62 11.73 -25.52
C ILE A 583 6.01 10.51 -24.80
N THR A 584 5.93 10.54 -23.47
CA THR A 584 5.44 9.42 -22.67
C THR A 584 3.92 9.28 -22.72
N PHE A 585 3.18 10.36 -23.02
CA PHE A 585 1.77 10.25 -23.44
C PHE A 585 1.64 9.57 -24.81
N LEU A 586 2.53 9.87 -25.76
CA LEU A 586 2.55 9.21 -27.08
C LEU A 586 2.86 7.70 -26.94
N GLU A 587 3.79 7.33 -26.06
CA GLU A 587 4.11 5.93 -25.73
C GLU A 587 2.91 5.20 -25.13
N LEU A 588 2.26 5.77 -24.10
CA LEU A 588 1.04 5.19 -23.51
C LEU A 588 -0.09 5.05 -24.54
N PHE A 589 -0.27 6.04 -25.41
CA PHE A 589 -1.26 6.02 -26.48
C PHE A 589 -0.96 4.95 -27.54
N ALA A 590 0.30 4.84 -27.96
CA ALA A 590 0.76 3.80 -28.89
C ALA A 590 0.55 2.39 -28.30
N LEU A 591 0.90 2.18 -27.03
CA LEU A 591 0.72 0.94 -26.29
C LEU A 591 -0.77 0.56 -26.13
N TRP A 592 -1.65 1.55 -25.95
CA TRP A 592 -3.11 1.34 -25.95
C TRP A 592 -3.63 0.94 -27.34
N PHE A 593 -3.27 1.66 -28.40
CA PHE A 593 -3.80 1.42 -29.75
C PHE A 593 -3.18 0.21 -30.46
N PHE A 594 -1.85 0.07 -30.47
CA PHE A 594 -1.16 -0.98 -31.22
C PHE A 594 -1.09 -2.33 -30.49
N ILE A 595 -1.17 -2.36 -29.15
CA ILE A 595 -1.07 -3.61 -28.37
C ILE A 595 -2.41 -3.97 -27.72
N SER A 596 -3.03 -3.04 -26.97
CA SER A 596 -4.24 -3.39 -26.20
C SER A 596 -5.45 -3.69 -27.09
N ILE A 597 -5.66 -2.96 -28.20
CA ILE A 597 -6.77 -3.23 -29.13
C ILE A 597 -6.64 -4.64 -29.75
N PRO A 598 -5.52 -5.06 -30.39
CA PRO A 598 -5.39 -6.42 -30.90
C PRO A 598 -5.58 -7.51 -29.85
N LEU A 599 -5.06 -7.34 -28.63
CA LEU A 599 -5.22 -8.33 -27.55
C LEU A 599 -6.69 -8.51 -27.12
N VAL A 600 -7.47 -7.43 -27.03
CA VAL A 600 -8.93 -7.53 -26.79
C VAL A 600 -9.64 -8.26 -27.94
N PHE A 601 -9.27 -7.99 -29.19
CA PHE A 601 -9.86 -8.68 -30.35
C PHE A 601 -9.50 -10.17 -30.41
N ILE A 602 -8.28 -10.57 -30.05
CA ILE A 602 -7.86 -11.97 -29.93
C ILE A 602 -8.67 -12.67 -28.84
N GLY A 603 -8.80 -12.07 -27.65
CA GLY A 603 -9.63 -12.58 -26.56
C GLY A 603 -11.10 -12.77 -26.98
N ALA A 604 -11.66 -11.74 -27.63
CA ALA A 604 -13.04 -11.76 -28.11
C ALA A 604 -13.27 -12.80 -29.23
N TYR A 605 -12.30 -13.07 -30.10
CA TYR A 605 -12.39 -14.16 -31.09
C TYR A 605 -12.60 -15.52 -30.39
N PHE A 606 -11.81 -15.82 -29.35
CA PHE A 606 -12.01 -17.05 -28.57
C PHE A 606 -13.35 -17.06 -27.82
N GLY A 607 -13.79 -15.92 -27.28
CA GLY A 607 -15.09 -15.79 -26.61
C GLY A 607 -16.28 -16.04 -27.55
N TYR A 608 -16.26 -15.47 -28.76
CA TYR A 608 -17.28 -15.73 -29.77
C TYR A 608 -17.19 -17.13 -30.38
N LYS A 609 -16.02 -17.79 -30.34
CA LYS A 609 -15.88 -19.20 -30.76
C LYS A 609 -16.35 -20.21 -29.71
N TYR A 610 -16.46 -19.81 -28.44
CA TYR A 610 -16.90 -20.67 -27.33
C TYR A 610 -18.33 -21.23 -27.53
N PRO A 611 -18.60 -22.52 -27.26
CA PRO A 611 -19.88 -23.17 -27.58
C PRO A 611 -21.04 -22.65 -26.72
N ILE A 612 -22.12 -22.21 -27.38
CA ILE A 612 -23.31 -21.62 -26.73
C ILE A 612 -23.96 -22.59 -25.73
N ARG A 613 -23.97 -23.90 -26.04
CA ARG A 613 -24.60 -24.96 -25.21
C ARG A 613 -24.00 -25.08 -23.80
N MET A 614 -22.78 -24.58 -23.55
CA MET A 614 -22.18 -24.51 -22.20
C MET A 614 -22.56 -23.22 -21.44
N LEU A 615 -22.96 -22.18 -22.18
CA LEU A 615 -23.42 -20.89 -21.65
C LEU A 615 -24.95 -20.80 -21.53
N GLU A 616 -25.70 -21.72 -22.13
CA GLU A 616 -27.15 -21.74 -22.14
C GLU A 616 -27.75 -21.61 -20.72
N ASN A 617 -28.84 -20.83 -20.61
CA ASN A 617 -29.53 -20.59 -19.35
C ASN A 617 -30.31 -21.85 -18.95
N PRO A 618 -30.36 -22.22 -17.64
CA PRO A 618 -31.03 -23.43 -17.22
C PRO A 618 -32.53 -23.38 -17.53
N THR A 619 -33.22 -22.30 -17.18
CA THR A 619 -34.64 -22.11 -17.51
C THR A 619 -34.82 -21.24 -18.76
N GLN A 620 -35.85 -21.53 -19.54
CA GLN A 620 -36.32 -20.65 -20.62
C GLN A 620 -37.12 -19.49 -20.04
N THR A 621 -37.13 -18.35 -20.73
CA THR A 621 -37.85 -17.15 -20.30
C THR A 621 -39.27 -17.10 -20.84
N ASN A 622 -40.24 -16.72 -20.00
CA ASN A 622 -41.62 -16.48 -20.38
C ASN A 622 -41.73 -15.32 -21.40
N GLN A 623 -42.75 -15.37 -22.25
CA GLN A 623 -43.02 -14.29 -23.23
C GLN A 623 -43.53 -13.02 -22.53
N ILE A 624 -44.44 -13.18 -21.56
CA ILE A 624 -45.03 -12.08 -20.78
C ILE A 624 -44.22 -11.89 -19.50
N GLN A 625 -43.80 -10.66 -19.25
CA GLN A 625 -43.03 -10.26 -18.07
C GLN A 625 -43.89 -10.23 -16.80
N ARG A 626 -43.49 -10.96 -15.75
CA ARG A 626 -44.15 -10.88 -14.43
C ARG A 626 -44.04 -9.47 -13.84
N GLN A 627 -45.15 -8.95 -13.32
CA GLN A 627 -45.15 -7.70 -12.55
C GLN A 627 -44.44 -7.92 -11.21
N VAL A 628 -43.46 -7.05 -10.89
CA VAL A 628 -42.73 -7.12 -9.62
C VAL A 628 -43.56 -6.45 -8.51
N PRO A 629 -43.78 -7.10 -7.35
CA PRO A 629 -44.62 -6.57 -6.28
C PRO A 629 -44.05 -5.30 -5.63
N LYS A 630 -44.90 -4.59 -4.86
CA LYS A 630 -44.53 -3.36 -4.14
C LYS A 630 -43.42 -3.66 -3.10
N LYS A 631 -42.29 -2.97 -3.24
CA LYS A 631 -41.04 -3.26 -2.52
C LYS A 631 -41.04 -2.66 -1.11
N THR A 632 -40.74 -3.50 -0.12
CA THR A 632 -40.43 -3.09 1.26
C THR A 632 -39.18 -2.19 1.28
N LEU A 633 -39.00 -1.38 2.33
CA LEU A 633 -37.96 -0.36 2.42
C LEU A 633 -36.56 -0.90 2.08
N PHE A 634 -36.15 -2.01 2.70
CA PHE A 634 -34.84 -2.66 2.49
C PHE A 634 -34.68 -3.32 1.10
N THR A 635 -35.78 -3.67 0.42
CA THR A 635 -35.76 -4.23 -0.95
C THR A 635 -35.78 -3.18 -2.06
N LYS A 636 -35.89 -1.88 -1.71
CA LYS A 636 -35.70 -0.78 -2.68
C LYS A 636 -34.21 -0.63 -3.01
N PRO A 637 -33.83 -0.45 -4.28
CA PRO A 637 -32.41 -0.42 -4.69
C PRO A 637 -31.60 0.69 -3.99
N LEU A 638 -32.20 1.86 -3.76
CA LEU A 638 -31.56 3.00 -3.09
C LEU A 638 -31.11 2.72 -1.65
N ILE A 639 -31.63 1.67 -1.01
CA ILE A 639 -31.32 1.31 0.39
C ILE A 639 -30.61 -0.05 0.45
N GLY A 640 -31.04 -1.02 -0.34
CA GLY A 640 -30.40 -2.34 -0.41
C GLY A 640 -28.99 -2.32 -1.02
N ILE A 641 -28.69 -1.41 -1.95
CA ILE A 641 -27.36 -1.29 -2.56
C ILE A 641 -26.31 -0.79 -1.55
N PRO A 642 -26.52 0.34 -0.83
CA PRO A 642 -25.59 0.79 0.21
C PRO A 642 -25.28 -0.27 1.27
N ILE A 643 -26.30 -0.98 1.78
CA ILE A 643 -26.14 -1.98 2.84
C ILE A 643 -25.14 -3.09 2.45
N GLY A 644 -25.10 -3.48 1.17
CA GLY A 644 -24.13 -4.48 0.67
C GLY A 644 -22.68 -3.99 0.73
N GLY A 645 -22.44 -2.71 0.43
CA GLY A 645 -21.11 -2.12 0.40
C GLY A 645 -20.45 -1.92 1.77
N ILE A 646 -21.20 -2.02 2.87
CA ILE A 646 -20.69 -1.76 4.24
C ILE A 646 -19.70 -2.85 4.68
N PHE A 647 -20.04 -4.14 4.51
CA PHE A 647 -19.20 -5.23 5.03
C PHE A 647 -17.81 -5.30 4.38
N PRO A 648 -17.66 -5.27 3.03
CA PRO A 648 -16.34 -5.38 2.43
C PRO A 648 -15.50 -4.13 2.71
N PHE A 649 -16.14 -2.95 2.82
CA PHE A 649 -15.47 -1.71 3.24
C PHE A 649 -14.93 -1.79 4.69
N GLY A 650 -15.73 -2.29 5.63
CA GLY A 650 -15.30 -2.49 7.03
C GLY A 650 -14.13 -3.46 7.19
N CYS A 651 -14.02 -4.44 6.29
CA CYS A 651 -12.89 -5.39 6.25
C CYS A 651 -11.57 -4.76 5.75
N ILE A 652 -11.64 -3.68 4.97
CA ILE A 652 -10.45 -3.05 4.34
C ILE A 652 -10.11 -1.66 4.90
N ILE A 653 -10.95 -1.04 5.72
CA ILE A 653 -10.78 0.36 6.18
C ILE A 653 -9.42 0.67 6.81
N ILE A 654 -8.87 -0.24 7.63
CA ILE A 654 -7.53 -0.09 8.24
C ILE A 654 -6.42 -0.24 7.20
N GLN A 655 -6.59 -1.10 6.20
CA GLN A 655 -5.62 -1.26 5.11
C GLN A 655 -5.68 -0.09 4.12
N ILE A 656 -6.85 0.50 3.90
CA ILE A 656 -7.03 1.77 3.17
C ILE A 656 -6.28 2.91 3.89
N TYR A 657 -6.36 3.00 5.22
CA TYR A 657 -5.59 4.00 5.98
C TYR A 657 -4.09 3.91 5.67
N PHE A 658 -3.51 2.71 5.76
CA PHE A 658 -2.09 2.50 5.46
C PHE A 658 -1.75 2.79 3.98
N LEU A 659 -2.63 2.43 3.04
CA LEU A 659 -2.43 2.69 1.61
C LEU A 659 -2.51 4.20 1.28
N LEU A 660 -3.45 4.95 1.87
CA LEU A 660 -3.50 6.40 1.73
C LEU A 660 -2.32 7.09 2.41
N SER A 661 -1.83 6.60 3.55
CA SER A 661 -0.61 7.10 4.19
C SER A 661 0.66 6.79 3.39
N PHE A 662 0.71 5.67 2.67
CA PHE A 662 1.79 5.36 1.73
C PHE A 662 1.80 6.33 0.54
N ILE A 663 0.64 6.55 -0.10
CA ILE A 663 0.55 7.41 -1.30
C ILE A 663 0.72 8.90 -0.99
N TRP A 664 0.09 9.40 0.08
CA TRP A 664 -0.04 10.85 0.33
C TRP A 664 0.85 11.42 1.44
N ILE A 665 1.51 10.56 2.20
CA ILE A 665 2.39 10.93 3.33
C ILE A 665 3.77 10.26 3.14
N GLU A 666 4.03 9.71 1.95
CA GLU A 666 5.23 8.96 1.53
C GLU A 666 5.77 7.96 2.59
N GLN A 667 4.91 7.36 3.43
CA GLN A 667 5.33 6.47 4.52
C GLN A 667 5.61 5.04 4.03
N TYR A 668 6.81 4.49 4.27
CA TYR A 668 7.27 3.20 3.71
C TYR A 668 6.45 2.00 4.22
N TYR A 669 5.52 1.49 3.39
CA TYR A 669 4.66 0.34 3.67
C TYR A 669 5.39 -0.99 3.36
N ASN A 670 6.14 -1.50 4.33
CA ASN A 670 6.95 -2.71 4.18
C ASN A 670 6.14 -4.03 4.35
N SER A 671 4.86 -4.04 3.93
CA SER A 671 3.88 -5.06 4.34
C SER A 671 3.06 -5.64 3.17
N PHE A 672 3.63 -5.76 1.96
CA PHE A 672 2.90 -6.24 0.76
C PHE A 672 2.15 -7.57 0.96
N SER A 673 2.64 -8.46 1.83
CA SER A 673 1.96 -9.70 2.16
C SER A 673 0.58 -9.48 2.80
N TYR A 674 0.41 -8.42 3.59
CA TYR A 674 -0.87 -8.03 4.20
C TYR A 674 -1.82 -7.41 3.16
N LEU A 675 -1.29 -6.67 2.16
CA LEU A 675 -2.09 -6.23 1.00
C LEU A 675 -2.63 -7.42 0.19
N PHE A 676 -1.82 -8.46 -0.04
CA PHE A 676 -2.30 -9.67 -0.73
C PHE A 676 -3.39 -10.39 0.06
N VAL A 677 -3.19 -10.64 1.37
CA VAL A 677 -4.20 -11.31 2.21
C VAL A 677 -5.50 -10.50 2.30
N THR A 678 -5.41 -9.18 2.52
CA THR A 678 -6.62 -8.31 2.55
C THR A 678 -7.33 -8.22 1.18
N TYR A 679 -6.60 -8.35 0.08
CA TYR A 679 -7.18 -8.45 -1.26
C TYR A 679 -7.99 -9.75 -1.46
N ILE A 680 -7.49 -10.89 -0.98
CA ILE A 680 -8.27 -12.15 -0.98
C ILE A 680 -9.52 -12.04 -0.09
N ILE A 681 -9.37 -11.46 1.11
CA ILE A 681 -10.49 -11.17 2.03
C ILE A 681 -11.55 -10.27 1.35
N LEU A 682 -11.14 -9.28 0.57
CA LEU A 682 -12.03 -8.41 -0.19
C LEU A 682 -12.77 -9.16 -1.31
N ILE A 683 -12.12 -10.08 -2.03
CA ILE A 683 -12.78 -10.93 -3.03
C ILE A 683 -13.88 -11.77 -2.38
N ILE A 684 -13.56 -12.44 -1.27
CA ILE A 684 -14.50 -13.31 -0.55
C ILE A 684 -15.70 -12.50 -0.05
N THR A 685 -15.46 -11.45 0.75
CA THR A 685 -16.55 -10.62 1.32
C THR A 685 -17.40 -9.92 0.26
N CYS A 686 -16.83 -9.47 -0.86
CA CYS A 686 -17.61 -8.98 -2.01
C CYS A 686 -18.50 -10.07 -2.60
N SER A 687 -18.01 -11.30 -2.78
CA SER A 687 -18.80 -12.40 -3.34
C SER A 687 -19.95 -12.83 -2.42
N GLU A 688 -19.68 -12.91 -1.11
CA GLU A 688 -20.63 -13.38 -0.11
C GLU A 688 -21.79 -12.40 0.11
N THR A 689 -21.46 -11.12 0.28
CA THR A 689 -22.47 -10.06 0.50
C THR A 689 -23.44 -9.93 -0.66
N THR A 690 -22.96 -10.02 -1.91
CA THR A 690 -23.84 -9.93 -3.08
C THR A 690 -24.68 -11.18 -3.26
N ILE A 691 -24.17 -12.38 -2.95
CA ILE A 691 -24.95 -13.63 -2.97
C ILE A 691 -26.13 -13.55 -1.99
N LEU A 692 -25.88 -13.13 -0.74
CA LEU A 692 -26.92 -13.00 0.29
C LEU A 692 -28.00 -11.98 -0.11
N LEU A 693 -27.60 -10.82 -0.63
CA LEU A 693 -28.54 -9.80 -1.10
C LEU A 693 -29.29 -10.24 -2.37
N CYS A 694 -28.64 -10.91 -3.31
CA CYS A 694 -29.26 -11.46 -4.51
C CYS A 694 -30.34 -12.50 -4.16
N TYR A 695 -30.05 -13.43 -3.25
CA TYR A 695 -31.04 -14.37 -2.73
C TYR A 695 -32.23 -13.64 -2.10
N SER A 696 -31.97 -12.63 -1.25
CA SER A 696 -33.03 -11.83 -0.62
C SER A 696 -33.94 -11.10 -1.62
N HIS A 697 -33.39 -10.68 -2.77
CA HIS A 697 -34.16 -10.05 -3.85
C HIS A 697 -34.99 -11.05 -4.65
N LEU A 698 -34.49 -12.27 -4.86
CA LEU A 698 -35.25 -13.35 -5.48
C LEU A 698 -36.42 -13.80 -4.59
N CYS A 699 -36.22 -13.89 -3.27
CA CYS A 699 -37.31 -14.12 -2.30
C CYS A 699 -38.35 -12.98 -2.26
N ALA A 700 -38.01 -11.80 -2.77
CA ALA A 700 -38.90 -10.64 -2.93
C ALA A 700 -39.51 -10.52 -4.34
N GLU A 701 -39.44 -11.59 -5.14
CA GLU A 701 -40.00 -11.70 -6.50
C GLU A 701 -39.41 -10.72 -7.54
N ASP A 702 -38.16 -10.28 -7.35
CA ASP A 702 -37.52 -9.28 -8.20
C ASP A 702 -36.33 -9.86 -9.00
N TYR A 703 -36.61 -10.29 -10.23
CA TYR A 703 -35.61 -10.80 -11.20
C TYR A 703 -34.60 -9.76 -11.70
N ASN A 704 -34.71 -8.48 -11.33
CA ASN A 704 -33.82 -7.42 -11.84
C ASN A 704 -32.47 -7.39 -11.07
N TRP A 705 -31.83 -8.56 -10.96
CA TRP A 705 -30.63 -8.77 -10.15
C TRP A 705 -29.34 -8.34 -10.87
N TRP A 706 -29.25 -8.49 -12.19
CA TRP A 706 -28.03 -8.29 -13.00
C TRP A 706 -27.24 -7.00 -12.69
N TRP A 707 -27.89 -5.83 -12.76
CA TRP A 707 -27.23 -4.56 -12.43
C TRP A 707 -27.06 -4.37 -10.93
N ARG A 708 -27.93 -4.97 -10.10
CA ARG A 708 -27.85 -4.80 -8.64
C ARG A 708 -26.67 -5.54 -8.04
N SER A 709 -26.35 -6.76 -8.49
CA SER A 709 -25.17 -7.50 -8.01
C SER A 709 -23.87 -6.74 -8.28
N PHE A 710 -23.79 -6.06 -9.43
CA PHE A 710 -22.70 -5.14 -9.78
C PHE A 710 -22.67 -3.91 -8.85
N PHE A 711 -23.80 -3.21 -8.68
CA PHE A 711 -23.84 -2.01 -7.82
C PHE A 711 -23.69 -2.32 -6.32
N THR A 712 -24.19 -3.43 -5.78
CA THR A 712 -24.11 -3.78 -4.34
C THR A 712 -22.69 -3.95 -3.85
N SER A 713 -21.81 -4.53 -4.68
CA SER A 713 -20.39 -4.68 -4.39
C SER A 713 -19.59 -3.45 -4.82
N GLY A 714 -19.94 -2.82 -5.95
CA GLY A 714 -19.35 -1.56 -6.41
C GLY A 714 -19.47 -0.41 -5.39
N PHE A 715 -20.55 -0.38 -4.58
CA PHE A 715 -20.79 0.69 -3.60
C PHE A 715 -19.70 0.79 -2.50
N THR A 716 -18.85 -0.22 -2.32
CA THR A 716 -17.65 -0.12 -1.45
C THR A 716 -16.75 1.06 -1.84
N ALA A 717 -16.68 1.39 -3.14
CA ALA A 717 -15.90 2.51 -3.65
C ALA A 717 -16.45 3.88 -3.24
N PHE A 718 -17.78 3.99 -3.03
CA PHE A 718 -18.39 5.21 -2.54
C PHE A 718 -18.05 5.45 -1.06
N TYR A 719 -18.03 4.39 -0.24
CA TYR A 719 -17.52 4.47 1.12
C TYR A 719 -16.02 4.80 1.18
N PHE A 720 -15.21 4.27 0.26
CA PHE A 720 -13.79 4.67 0.11
C PHE A 720 -13.63 6.16 -0.29
N PHE A 721 -14.49 6.70 -1.14
CA PHE A 721 -14.47 8.13 -1.48
C PHE A 721 -14.80 9.02 -0.27
N ILE A 722 -15.86 8.68 0.48
CA ILE A 722 -16.20 9.36 1.74
C ILE A 722 -15.05 9.27 2.74
N TYR A 723 -14.45 8.08 2.89
CA TYR A 723 -13.28 7.88 3.76
C TYR A 723 -12.08 8.74 3.33
N SER A 724 -11.87 8.93 2.02
CA SER A 724 -10.81 9.80 1.49
C SER A 724 -11.06 11.27 1.83
N ILE A 725 -12.32 11.76 1.77
CA ILE A 725 -12.68 13.09 2.27
C ILE A 725 -12.39 13.21 3.78
N CYS A 726 -12.77 12.21 4.58
CA CYS A 726 -12.48 12.19 6.01
C CYS A 726 -10.97 12.11 6.30
N PHE A 727 -10.18 11.39 5.50
CA PHE A 727 -8.73 11.30 5.62
C PHE A 727 -8.09 12.65 5.31
N PHE A 728 -8.49 13.31 4.21
CA PHE A 728 -8.05 14.66 3.88
C PHE A 728 -8.26 15.62 5.05
N MET A 729 -9.50 15.79 5.53
CA MET A 729 -9.83 16.74 6.60
C MET A 729 -9.12 16.47 7.95
N ASN A 730 -8.74 15.22 8.25
CA ASN A 730 -8.16 14.84 9.55
C ASN A 730 -6.64 14.58 9.53
N LYS A 731 -6.01 14.48 8.35
CA LYS A 731 -4.59 14.08 8.22
C LYS A 731 -3.77 14.93 7.25
N LEU A 732 -4.37 15.44 6.18
CA LEU A 732 -3.64 16.19 5.15
C LEU A 732 -3.82 17.68 5.41
N LYS A 733 -2.71 18.43 5.45
CA LYS A 733 -2.68 19.88 5.69
C LYS A 733 -2.31 20.64 4.42
N PHE A 734 -2.89 20.26 3.28
CA PHE A 734 -2.53 20.88 2.01
C PHE A 734 -2.96 22.35 1.97
N ILE A 735 -1.99 23.24 1.79
CA ILE A 735 -2.19 24.70 1.78
C ILE A 735 -2.71 25.16 0.41
N ASP A 736 -2.20 24.57 -0.67
CA ASP A 736 -2.52 24.97 -2.05
C ASP A 736 -3.82 24.35 -2.57
N ASN A 737 -4.76 25.18 -3.03
CA ASN A 737 -5.99 24.75 -3.74
C ASN A 737 -5.71 23.77 -4.90
N ILE A 738 -4.57 23.92 -5.59
CA ILE A 738 -4.15 23.03 -6.67
C ILE A 738 -3.87 21.63 -6.11
N SER A 739 -3.19 21.51 -4.96
CA SER A 739 -2.97 20.21 -4.31
C SER A 739 -4.29 19.55 -3.92
N ILE A 740 -5.28 20.31 -3.45
CA ILE A 740 -6.63 19.82 -3.13
C ILE A 740 -7.31 19.25 -4.40
N PHE A 741 -7.23 19.96 -5.53
CA PHE A 741 -7.77 19.47 -6.81
C PHE A 741 -7.08 18.19 -7.28
N MET A 742 -5.74 18.14 -7.23
CA MET A 742 -4.97 16.95 -7.61
C MET A 742 -5.30 15.74 -6.71
N TYR A 743 -5.44 15.94 -5.41
CA TYR A 743 -5.84 14.90 -4.45
C TYR A 743 -7.19 14.28 -4.84
N PHE A 744 -8.20 15.10 -5.09
CA PHE A 744 -9.54 14.60 -5.48
C PHE A 744 -9.57 13.98 -6.87
N GLY A 745 -8.76 14.46 -7.81
CA GLY A 745 -8.62 13.84 -9.13
C GLY A 745 -8.03 12.42 -9.09
N TYR A 746 -6.89 12.25 -8.41
CA TYR A 746 -6.25 10.93 -8.30
C TYR A 746 -7.06 9.96 -7.41
N THR A 747 -7.66 10.43 -6.31
CA THR A 747 -8.55 9.56 -5.50
C THR A 747 -9.82 9.16 -6.26
N LEU A 748 -10.34 10.01 -7.15
CA LEU A 748 -11.44 9.65 -8.07
C LEU A 748 -11.03 8.57 -9.08
N ILE A 749 -9.79 8.58 -9.59
CA ILE A 749 -9.28 7.46 -10.42
C ILE A 749 -9.23 6.15 -9.60
N LEU A 750 -8.74 6.22 -8.35
CA LEU A 750 -8.68 5.05 -7.46
C LEU A 750 -10.08 4.50 -7.13
N THR A 751 -11.09 5.36 -6.90
CA THR A 751 -12.46 4.90 -6.61
C THR A 751 -13.12 4.28 -7.85
N LEU A 752 -12.87 4.79 -9.05
CA LEU A 752 -13.36 4.18 -10.30
C LEU A 752 -12.77 2.78 -10.52
N ILE A 753 -11.47 2.60 -10.28
CA ILE A 753 -10.79 1.30 -10.35
C ILE A 753 -11.38 0.34 -9.31
N LEU A 754 -11.57 0.80 -8.07
CA LEU A 754 -12.18 -0.01 -7.00
C LEU A 754 -13.61 -0.44 -7.35
N PHE A 755 -14.43 0.51 -7.82
CA PHE A 755 -15.82 0.29 -8.23
C PHE A 755 -15.95 -0.77 -9.33
N LEU A 756 -15.08 -0.72 -10.34
CA LEU A 756 -15.06 -1.71 -11.42
C LEU A 756 -14.73 -3.10 -10.89
N PHE A 757 -13.65 -3.28 -10.12
CA PHE A 757 -13.22 -4.62 -9.72
C PHE A 757 -14.15 -5.23 -8.66
N THR A 758 -14.62 -4.48 -7.65
CA THR A 758 -15.55 -5.03 -6.66
C THR A 758 -16.90 -5.36 -7.31
N GLY A 759 -17.39 -4.47 -8.19
CA GLY A 759 -18.60 -4.68 -8.97
C GLY A 759 -18.57 -5.97 -9.81
N THR A 760 -17.45 -6.30 -10.45
CA THR A 760 -17.36 -7.55 -11.23
C THR A 760 -17.28 -8.80 -10.38
N ILE A 761 -16.59 -8.76 -9.24
CA ILE A 761 -16.55 -9.90 -8.31
C ILE A 761 -17.98 -10.24 -7.85
N GLY A 762 -18.75 -9.24 -7.38
CA GLY A 762 -20.12 -9.45 -6.93
C GLY A 762 -21.08 -9.84 -8.05
N PHE A 763 -20.89 -9.31 -9.26
CA PHE A 763 -21.65 -9.76 -10.44
C PHE A 763 -21.41 -11.25 -10.75
N LEU A 764 -20.15 -11.67 -10.83
CA LEU A 764 -19.78 -13.04 -11.20
C LEU A 764 -20.22 -14.05 -10.14
N ALA A 765 -20.08 -13.70 -8.87
CA ALA A 765 -20.55 -14.50 -7.74
C ALA A 765 -22.07 -14.76 -7.85
N CYS A 766 -22.86 -13.71 -8.09
CA CYS A 766 -24.31 -13.83 -8.29
C CYS A 766 -24.67 -14.60 -9.56
N PHE A 767 -23.97 -14.38 -10.68
CA PHE A 767 -24.22 -15.12 -11.92
C PHE A 767 -23.96 -16.63 -11.77
N TRP A 768 -22.89 -17.00 -11.06
CA TRP A 768 -22.61 -18.40 -10.72
C TRP A 768 -23.68 -18.99 -9.79
N PHE A 769 -24.01 -18.28 -8.69
CA PHE A 769 -25.02 -18.68 -7.70
C PHE A 769 -26.39 -18.92 -8.34
N VAL A 770 -26.87 -17.96 -9.13
CA VAL A 770 -28.15 -18.02 -9.84
C VAL A 770 -28.18 -19.19 -10.84
N ARG A 771 -27.14 -19.37 -11.67
CA ARG A 771 -27.07 -20.54 -12.57
C ARG A 771 -27.03 -21.86 -11.80
N ARG A 772 -26.36 -21.93 -10.65
CA ARG A 772 -26.25 -23.17 -9.84
C ARG A 772 -27.61 -23.58 -9.26
N ILE A 773 -28.36 -22.65 -8.66
CA ILE A 773 -29.67 -22.95 -8.05
C ILE A 773 -30.71 -23.37 -9.11
N TYR A 774 -30.88 -22.60 -10.19
CA TYR A 774 -31.88 -22.95 -11.22
C TYR A 774 -31.46 -24.18 -12.07
N SER A 775 -30.17 -24.53 -12.11
CA SER A 775 -29.72 -25.81 -12.67
C SER A 775 -30.07 -27.00 -11.77
N ALA A 776 -29.99 -26.85 -10.45
CA ALA A 776 -30.41 -27.90 -9.51
C ALA A 776 -31.93 -28.17 -9.58
N MET A 777 -32.74 -27.11 -9.62
CA MET A 777 -34.19 -27.20 -9.86
C MET A 777 -34.53 -27.90 -11.18
N LYS A 778 -33.71 -27.72 -12.23
CA LYS A 778 -33.91 -28.40 -13.53
C LYS A 778 -33.48 -29.88 -13.49
N ALA A 779 -32.60 -30.28 -12.58
CA ALA A 779 -32.23 -31.68 -12.39
C ALA A 779 -33.38 -32.45 -11.71
N GLY A 780 -33.90 -31.96 -10.57
CA GLY A 780 -35.05 -32.57 -9.88
C GLY A 780 -36.38 -32.46 -10.63
N LEU A 781 -36.44 -31.77 -11.78
CA LEU A 781 -37.58 -31.79 -12.72
C LEU A 781 -37.43 -32.88 -13.82
N LYS A 782 -36.45 -33.78 -13.69
CA LYS A 782 -36.19 -34.90 -14.61
C LYS A 782 -36.07 -36.25 -13.91
N GLU A 783 -36.06 -36.25 -12.58
CA GLU A 783 -36.15 -37.41 -11.70
C GLU A 783 -37.61 -37.57 -11.26
#